data_AF-A0A1I5M936-F1
#
_entry.id   AF-A0A1I5M936-F1
#
_cell.length_a   1.000
_cell.length_b   1.000
_cell.length_c   1.000
_cell.angle_alpha   90.00
_cell.angle_beta   90.00
_cell.angle_gamma   90.00
#
_symmetry.space_group_name_H-M   'P 1'
#
loop_
_entity.id
_entity.type
_entity.pdbx_description
1 polymer ?
#
loop_
_entity_poly.entity_id
_entity_poly.type
_entity_poly.pdbx_seq_one_letter_code
_entity_poly.pdbx_strand_id
1 'polypeptide(L)'
;MKKLVLLFSLSITLLVAKTIIVDQNSSHCIEGDFYVNTISDAISNADDGDTINICPGTYNESITINKKDLIIRGVGENIDDVVIDSNGYTIKITSASNYNMVMEHFRLRSRERAYEAAIWADGNTNNKIILKDLIIDSDGKGLMFQNGFSCAKNITIRSRKRGIDIGTPKGPIFIDGFDINSAEADGIWIGSDKNIDVFIRNSMISAKDNGIQIDKASNILIDSVCVSSRKRGIYLPANALNPIVKNSIITSSSTDEPALVLEVNQYGFPRITNNCFYGVHQVKATNRNSYFNGNYFDGVEDIDNNEKISSNDSEKLETQDGDESYIEDYNYRHTCQNRCRIGDIEYTCPYSESYPITETKTGPFDAWDDYNNFRGVFDRNISTKIAGKSFKLTIASMNRYNNGIETKENIDIKFRLYDKSNSEYLDNDWIDFNASAGKDGPSKQYTFTIEEAHKDVVVKFRVCASKDDSLYILYPYNECEVDHDEQDDDDDCNDTDELHSYIDDIHENINDNDDNDNDDDDDDDDDEKEFIEFESSDSFAIRPNSFQVDNPNKIKKYIKAGNFNIIVKAVNEINDTVKDYNASIISLNIQPTLFIPDELNISCPSNGYVKIENKSQKFLNGEINATIKFSETGLFKFKVSEKNGSEWAYVDRDDTNDDIRYIQPSEIKFAFIPYKFETNATYETTNGKDWVYMNTIPKSSIPKMSAYINYTVIAKNEDGNITQNFTNQCFSDESYEYRTTFDLYLNTEINSSSEINISQYDDNNYTNCSLNIGKNSIKSIIKSSQFTNGIGKAKIYFNIDRDKTKAVPPILITLLEVNSSSTSSDYNDINVIGKKDINSSKKFYYGRVYAPNYRLTDNNQTKIFAEIYCGETSSLCPSDYEKSVDNELWRINRDHSLTDGELQLIPIQSEVTINTESDTFQAGAIQPNITYDGSKGYPFSTRIKIVPDSWLIYNQYDQNAKYKSFFIEFYNSTTNGWTGKGYNIGLHVDENSSKVPNKRINW
;
A
#
# COMPACT_ATOMS: atom_id res chain seq x y z
N MET A 1 25.38 -82.88 -10.30
CA MET A 1 25.88 -82.68 -8.91
C MET A 1 26.06 -81.18 -8.72
N LYS A 2 25.39 -80.62 -7.70
CA LYS A 2 25.17 -79.18 -7.50
C LYS A 2 26.48 -78.44 -7.23
N LYS A 3 26.86 -77.48 -8.10
CA LYS A 3 27.83 -76.45 -7.75
C LYS A 3 27.08 -75.31 -7.07
N LEU A 4 27.42 -75.12 -5.80
CA LEU A 4 26.99 -74.05 -4.92
C LEU A 4 27.63 -72.74 -5.40
N VAL A 5 26.84 -71.82 -5.94
CA VAL A 5 27.29 -70.45 -6.24
C VAL A 5 27.03 -69.62 -4.99
N LEU A 6 28.12 -69.17 -4.37
CA LEU A 6 28.14 -68.24 -3.25
C LEU A 6 27.82 -66.84 -3.81
N LEU A 7 26.59 -66.34 -3.59
CA LEU A 7 26.26 -64.94 -3.87
C LEU A 7 26.82 -64.07 -2.73
N PHE A 8 27.85 -63.27 -3.04
CA PHE A 8 28.24 -62.12 -2.24
C PHE A 8 27.19 -61.04 -2.46
N SER A 9 26.28 -60.83 -1.50
CA SER A 9 25.39 -59.67 -1.51
C SER A 9 26.20 -58.43 -1.15
N LEU A 10 26.63 -57.68 -2.16
CA LEU A 10 27.14 -56.32 -1.99
C LEU A 10 25.95 -55.42 -1.63
N SER A 11 25.67 -55.31 -0.34
CA SER A 11 24.71 -54.35 0.19
C SER A 11 25.29 -52.95 0.03
N ILE A 12 24.94 -52.28 -1.07
CA ILE A 12 25.12 -50.83 -1.21
C ILE A 12 24.15 -50.18 -0.24
N THR A 13 24.62 -49.90 0.97
CA THR A 13 23.94 -48.97 1.88
C THR A 13 24.15 -47.58 1.31
N LEU A 14 23.11 -46.97 0.75
CA LEU A 14 23.09 -45.51 0.59
C LEU A 14 23.33 -44.91 1.98
N LEU A 15 24.44 -44.20 2.17
CA LEU A 15 24.61 -43.33 3.34
C LEU A 15 23.62 -42.17 3.18
N VAL A 16 22.54 -42.20 3.96
CA VAL A 16 21.64 -41.06 4.12
C VAL A 16 22.13 -40.28 5.32
N ALA A 17 22.37 -38.98 5.15
CA ALA A 17 22.72 -38.09 6.24
C ALA A 17 21.65 -38.15 7.33
N LYS A 18 22.09 -38.40 8.55
CA LYS A 18 21.25 -38.69 9.71
C LYS A 18 20.96 -37.42 10.49
N THR A 19 19.76 -37.34 11.06
CA THR A 19 19.38 -36.28 12.00
C THR A 19 19.51 -36.78 13.45
N ILE A 20 20.47 -36.23 14.18
CA ILE A 20 20.70 -36.54 15.61
C ILE A 20 20.06 -35.44 16.47
N ILE A 21 19.23 -35.85 17.43
CA ILE A 21 18.55 -34.96 18.36
C ILE A 21 19.27 -34.96 19.71
N VAL A 22 19.63 -33.78 20.18
CA VAL A 22 20.18 -33.56 21.52
C VAL A 22 19.09 -33.02 22.43
N ASP A 23 18.70 -33.77 23.46
CA ASP A 23 17.71 -33.33 24.44
C ASP A 23 18.05 -33.87 25.83
N GLN A 24 18.11 -32.99 26.84
CA GLN A 24 18.34 -33.38 28.23
C GLN A 24 17.07 -33.95 28.92
N ASN A 25 15.90 -33.83 28.28
CA ASN A 25 14.62 -34.25 28.83
C ASN A 25 14.18 -35.62 28.30
N SER A 26 13.24 -36.25 29.01
CA SER A 26 12.67 -37.55 28.62
C SER A 26 11.71 -37.48 27.43
N SER A 27 11.32 -36.29 26.99
CA SER A 27 10.42 -36.06 25.86
C SER A 27 11.10 -35.15 24.85
N HIS A 28 11.46 -35.72 23.70
CA HIS A 28 12.21 -35.04 22.65
C HIS A 28 11.42 -33.89 22.01
N CYS A 29 12.07 -32.73 21.81
CA CYS A 29 11.40 -31.56 21.23
C CYS A 29 11.01 -31.73 19.75
N ILE A 30 11.72 -32.58 19.00
CA ILE A 30 11.43 -32.94 17.61
C ILE A 30 11.78 -34.40 17.35
N GLU A 31 11.28 -34.92 16.23
CA GLU A 31 11.66 -36.23 15.72
C GLU A 31 13.03 -36.19 15.04
N GLY A 32 13.79 -37.27 15.17
CA GLY A 32 15.01 -37.54 14.44
C GLY A 32 15.38 -39.03 14.48
N ASP A 33 16.50 -39.35 13.85
CA ASP A 33 16.95 -40.73 13.64
C ASP A 33 17.66 -41.31 14.87
N PHE A 34 18.18 -40.45 15.76
CA PHE A 34 18.89 -40.87 16.96
C PHE A 34 18.89 -39.79 18.02
N TYR A 35 18.88 -40.19 19.28
CA TYR A 35 18.66 -39.31 20.41
C TYR A 35 19.77 -39.47 21.44
N VAL A 36 20.33 -38.35 21.90
CA VAL A 36 21.38 -38.28 22.91
C VAL A 36 21.12 -37.12 23.87
N ASN A 37 21.77 -37.13 25.04
CA ASN A 37 21.53 -36.13 26.08
C ASN A 37 22.60 -35.01 26.11
N THR A 38 23.70 -35.16 25.37
CA THR A 38 24.79 -34.18 25.28
C THR A 38 25.19 -33.93 23.84
N ILE A 39 25.67 -32.73 23.53
CA ILE A 39 26.10 -32.37 22.17
C ILE A 39 27.39 -33.12 21.84
N SER A 40 28.26 -33.35 22.84
CA SER A 40 29.48 -34.15 22.70
C SER A 40 29.19 -35.61 22.29
N ASP A 41 28.15 -36.23 22.84
CA ASP A 41 27.70 -37.56 22.43
C ASP A 41 27.15 -37.53 21.00
N ALA A 42 26.43 -36.45 20.62
CA ALA A 42 25.87 -36.29 19.28
C ALA A 42 26.98 -36.28 18.23
N ILE A 43 28.02 -35.48 18.43
CA ILE A 43 29.18 -35.38 17.53
C ILE A 43 29.94 -36.71 17.46
N SER A 44 30.06 -37.40 18.60
CA SER A 44 30.74 -38.70 18.63
C SER A 44 30.00 -39.76 17.81
N ASN A 45 28.66 -39.66 17.74
CA ASN A 45 27.78 -40.55 16.98
C ASN A 45 27.42 -40.04 15.57
N ALA A 46 27.88 -38.84 15.20
CA ALA A 46 27.64 -38.26 13.88
C ALA A 46 28.65 -38.79 12.86
N ASP A 47 28.14 -39.09 11.67
CA ASP A 47 28.94 -39.27 10.48
C ASP A 47 29.07 -37.96 9.70
N ASP A 48 29.95 -37.97 8.70
CA ASP A 48 30.19 -36.82 7.83
C ASP A 48 28.91 -36.47 7.06
N GLY A 49 28.47 -35.20 7.11
CA GLY A 49 27.23 -34.72 6.46
C GLY A 49 25.97 -34.74 7.35
N ASP A 50 26.05 -35.27 8.57
CA ASP A 50 24.90 -35.37 9.47
C ASP A 50 24.41 -34.01 9.99
N THR A 51 23.14 -33.97 10.40
CA THR A 51 22.53 -32.82 11.07
C THR A 51 22.35 -33.10 12.56
N ILE A 52 22.82 -32.20 13.41
CA ILE A 52 22.65 -32.21 14.86
C ILE A 52 21.68 -31.10 15.24
N ASN A 53 20.50 -31.49 15.69
CA ASN A 53 19.47 -30.60 16.18
C ASN A 53 19.48 -30.58 17.71
N ILE A 54 19.64 -29.39 18.30
CA ILE A 54 19.76 -29.20 19.74
C ILE A 54 18.44 -28.64 20.28
N CYS A 55 17.78 -29.41 21.13
CA CYS A 55 16.54 -28.99 21.77
C CYS A 55 16.78 -27.89 22.82
N PRO A 56 15.77 -27.06 23.13
CA PRO A 56 15.84 -26.03 24.16
C PRO A 56 16.41 -26.55 25.48
N GLY A 57 17.42 -25.87 26.00
CA GLY A 57 18.17 -26.30 27.18
C GLY A 57 19.46 -25.52 27.40
N THR A 58 20.08 -25.73 28.57
CA THR A 58 21.42 -25.21 28.87
C THR A 58 22.41 -26.37 28.98
N TYR A 59 23.34 -26.43 28.03
CA TYR A 59 24.32 -27.48 27.86
C TYR A 59 25.65 -27.02 28.43
N ASN A 60 26.03 -27.56 29.60
CA ASN A 60 27.28 -27.19 30.28
C ASN A 60 28.43 -28.08 29.80
N GLU A 61 28.96 -27.81 28.60
CA GLU A 61 29.97 -28.65 27.95
C GLU A 61 30.94 -27.85 27.08
N SER A 62 32.14 -28.40 26.85
CA SER A 62 33.13 -27.88 25.90
C SER A 62 33.18 -28.82 24.70
N ILE A 63 32.71 -28.34 23.55
CA ILE A 63 32.46 -29.16 22.38
C ILE A 63 33.71 -29.20 21.51
N THR A 64 34.11 -30.38 21.03
CA THR A 64 35.16 -30.54 20.02
C THR A 64 34.58 -31.19 18.77
N ILE A 65 34.57 -30.45 17.65
CA ILE A 65 34.07 -30.92 16.37
C ILE A 65 35.24 -31.41 15.51
N ASN A 66 35.22 -32.70 15.18
CA ASN A 66 36.23 -33.39 14.38
C ASN A 66 35.63 -34.14 13.16
N LYS A 67 34.37 -33.86 12.81
CA LYS A 67 33.62 -34.44 11.69
C LYS A 67 33.48 -33.47 10.53
N LYS A 68 33.18 -33.97 9.34
CA LYS A 68 32.99 -33.20 8.11
C LYS A 68 31.52 -32.81 7.90
N ASP A 69 31.31 -31.71 7.18
CA ASP A 69 30.01 -31.32 6.60
C ASP A 69 28.82 -31.34 7.57
N LEU A 70 29.07 -31.14 8.87
CA LEU A 70 28.02 -31.14 9.87
C LEU A 70 27.18 -29.87 9.81
N ILE A 71 25.88 -30.04 10.00
CA ILE A 71 24.94 -28.96 10.30
C ILE A 71 24.59 -29.05 11.79
N ILE A 72 24.87 -28.01 12.56
CA ILE A 72 24.53 -27.93 13.99
C ILE A 72 23.54 -26.78 14.18
N ARG A 73 22.35 -27.09 14.70
CA ARG A 73 21.24 -26.14 14.76
C ARG A 73 20.49 -26.19 16.09
N GLY A 74 20.14 -25.04 16.65
CA GLY A 74 19.17 -24.96 17.76
C GLY A 74 17.72 -25.00 17.28
N VAL A 75 16.83 -25.70 18.00
CA VAL A 75 15.43 -25.97 17.59
C VAL A 75 14.41 -25.07 18.32
N GLY A 76 14.85 -24.02 19.00
CA GLY A 76 13.97 -23.09 19.74
C GLY A 76 13.28 -22.05 18.86
N GLU A 77 12.22 -21.42 19.39
CA GLU A 77 11.61 -20.24 18.74
C GLU A 77 12.52 -19.02 18.91
N ASN A 78 13.22 -18.92 20.04
CA ASN A 78 14.19 -17.88 20.32
C ASN A 78 15.62 -18.45 20.35
N ILE A 79 16.58 -17.66 19.89
CA ILE A 79 18.01 -17.99 19.93
C ILE A 79 18.55 -18.29 21.34
N ASP A 80 17.90 -17.74 22.37
CA ASP A 80 18.22 -17.93 23.78
C ASP A 80 17.67 -19.25 24.37
N ASP A 81 16.84 -19.98 23.61
CA ASP A 81 16.26 -21.26 24.06
C ASP A 81 17.34 -22.35 24.14
N VAL A 82 18.39 -22.27 23.32
CA VAL A 82 19.52 -23.19 23.32
C VAL A 82 20.77 -22.43 23.75
N VAL A 83 21.31 -22.77 24.93
CA VAL A 83 22.51 -22.14 25.49
C VAL A 83 23.59 -23.19 25.69
N ILE A 84 24.76 -23.00 25.09
CA ILE A 84 25.96 -23.80 25.33
C ILE A 84 26.88 -22.99 26.23
N ASP A 85 27.13 -23.47 27.46
CA ASP A 85 27.88 -22.79 28.50
C ASP A 85 29.15 -23.58 28.86
N SER A 86 30.30 -22.92 28.89
CA SER A 86 31.61 -23.56 29.10
C SER A 86 32.53 -22.69 29.95
N ASN A 87 33.37 -23.33 30.78
CA ASN A 87 34.46 -22.67 31.50
C ASN A 87 35.74 -22.50 30.64
N GLY A 88 35.74 -22.99 29.40
CA GLY A 88 36.77 -22.84 28.37
C GLY A 88 36.16 -22.30 27.08
N TYR A 89 36.72 -22.70 25.94
CA TYR A 89 35.99 -22.62 24.66
C TYR A 89 34.64 -23.33 24.77
N THR A 90 33.60 -22.77 24.13
CA THR A 90 32.33 -23.50 23.94
C THR A 90 32.44 -24.49 22.80
N ILE A 91 33.06 -24.09 21.68
CA ILE A 91 33.24 -24.92 20.48
C ILE A 91 34.69 -24.83 20.01
N LYS A 92 35.31 -26.00 19.83
CA LYS A 92 36.63 -26.18 19.25
C LYS A 92 36.51 -26.97 17.96
N ILE A 93 37.08 -26.48 16.86
CA ILE A 93 37.04 -27.12 15.55
C ILE A 93 38.47 -27.55 15.21
N THR A 94 38.67 -28.87 15.03
CA THR A 94 40.01 -29.48 14.87
C THR A 94 40.15 -30.40 13.65
N SER A 95 39.14 -30.48 12.79
CA SER A 95 39.14 -31.44 11.68
C SER A 95 40.02 -31.00 10.51
N ALA A 96 40.73 -31.93 9.88
CA ALA A 96 41.67 -31.67 8.79
C ALA A 96 40.97 -31.47 7.44
N SER A 97 41.08 -30.28 6.88
CA SER A 97 40.99 -29.92 5.45
C SER A 97 39.95 -30.57 4.52
N ASN A 98 38.71 -30.03 4.47
CA ASN A 98 37.85 -29.76 3.27
C ASN A 98 36.31 -29.77 3.53
N TYR A 99 35.73 -28.99 4.47
CA TYR A 99 34.31 -29.18 4.89
C TYR A 99 33.44 -27.93 4.90
N ASN A 100 32.17 -28.06 4.53
CA ASN A 100 31.10 -27.07 4.64
C ASN A 100 30.34 -27.24 5.97
N MET A 101 30.87 -26.68 7.06
CA MET A 101 30.20 -26.75 8.36
C MET A 101 29.20 -25.61 8.52
N VAL A 102 28.01 -25.90 9.05
CA VAL A 102 26.99 -24.89 9.36
C VAL A 102 26.69 -24.92 10.86
N MET A 103 26.71 -23.75 11.49
CA MET A 103 26.26 -23.55 12.87
C MET A 103 25.23 -22.43 12.90
N GLU A 104 24.02 -22.74 13.40
CA GLU A 104 22.94 -21.76 13.40
C GLU A 104 21.97 -21.82 14.60
N HIS A 105 21.45 -20.64 14.98
CA HIS A 105 20.31 -20.46 15.88
C HIS A 105 20.51 -20.95 17.33
N PHE A 106 21.60 -20.54 17.98
CA PHE A 106 21.82 -20.79 19.41
C PHE A 106 22.74 -19.74 20.07
N ARG A 107 22.77 -19.75 21.41
CA ARG A 107 23.65 -18.91 22.23
C ARG A 107 24.85 -19.68 22.79
N LEU A 108 26.01 -19.02 22.78
CA LEU A 108 27.26 -19.48 23.38
C LEU A 108 27.64 -18.59 24.58
N ARG A 109 28.05 -19.22 25.69
CA ARG A 109 28.63 -18.55 26.87
C ARG A 109 29.97 -19.17 27.23
N SER A 110 31.06 -18.43 27.01
CA SER A 110 32.41 -18.83 27.41
C SER A 110 32.88 -18.00 28.59
N ARG A 111 33.31 -18.65 29.68
CA ARG A 111 33.74 -18.00 30.93
C ARG A 111 35.26 -17.92 31.10
N GLU A 112 36.03 -18.36 30.12
CA GLU A 112 37.50 -18.30 30.15
C GLU A 112 38.00 -16.89 29.83
N ARG A 113 38.98 -16.41 30.59
CA ARG A 113 39.44 -15.01 30.58
C ARG A 113 40.80 -14.80 29.92
N ALA A 114 41.64 -15.83 29.85
CA ALA A 114 43.04 -15.67 29.52
C ALA A 114 43.26 -15.47 28.01
N TYR A 115 42.90 -16.45 27.18
CA TYR A 115 43.22 -16.43 25.73
C TYR A 115 42.25 -17.18 24.82
N GLU A 116 41.28 -17.93 25.36
CA GLU A 116 40.38 -18.77 24.56
C GLU A 116 39.24 -17.96 23.93
N ALA A 117 38.66 -18.52 22.88
CA ALA A 117 37.51 -17.96 22.18
C ALA A 117 36.27 -18.82 22.44
N ALA A 118 35.07 -18.24 22.33
CA ALA A 118 33.84 -19.03 22.39
C ALA A 118 33.80 -20.05 21.25
N ILE A 119 34.13 -19.62 20.02
CA ILE A 119 34.42 -20.53 18.92
C ILE A 119 35.89 -20.40 18.54
N TRP A 120 36.61 -21.51 18.62
CA TRP A 120 37.99 -21.61 18.18
C TRP A 120 38.14 -22.63 17.05
N ALA A 121 38.70 -22.19 15.94
CA ALA A 121 39.10 -23.05 14.84
C ALA A 121 40.61 -23.06 14.68
N ASP A 122 41.20 -24.26 14.64
CA ASP A 122 42.62 -24.42 14.46
C ASP A 122 43.09 -24.05 13.03
N GLY A 123 44.42 -24.04 12.84
CA GLY A 123 45.08 -23.76 11.56
C GLY A 123 44.92 -24.84 10.50
N ASN A 124 44.16 -25.92 10.74
CA ASN A 124 43.93 -27.00 9.78
C ASN A 124 42.59 -26.84 9.03
N THR A 125 41.79 -25.83 9.37
CA THR A 125 40.49 -25.54 8.74
C THR A 125 40.65 -24.83 7.38
N ASN A 126 39.71 -25.02 6.44
CA ASN A 126 39.84 -24.55 5.04
C ASN A 126 38.99 -23.33 4.70
N ASN A 127 38.69 -22.47 5.67
CA ASN A 127 37.85 -21.27 5.46
C ASN A 127 36.43 -21.60 4.93
N LYS A 128 35.87 -22.80 5.22
CA LYS A 128 34.55 -23.27 4.75
C LYS A 128 33.53 -23.45 5.89
N ILE A 129 33.54 -22.51 6.84
CA ILE A 129 32.65 -22.54 8.01
C ILE A 129 31.61 -21.43 7.88
N ILE A 130 30.33 -21.80 8.03
CA ILE A 130 29.18 -20.90 7.93
C ILE A 130 28.58 -20.72 9.33
N LEU A 131 28.48 -19.47 9.78
CA LEU A 131 27.87 -19.09 11.04
C LEU A 131 26.63 -18.24 10.77
N LYS A 132 25.48 -18.58 11.34
CA LYS A 132 24.24 -17.81 11.17
C LYS A 132 23.50 -17.67 12.47
N ASP A 133 22.94 -16.49 12.74
CA ASP A 133 21.98 -16.31 13.84
C ASP A 133 22.53 -16.86 15.18
N LEU A 134 23.67 -16.33 15.63
CA LEU A 134 24.29 -16.73 16.90
C LEU A 134 24.39 -15.54 17.86
N ILE A 135 24.18 -15.80 19.15
CA ILE A 135 24.57 -14.88 20.23
C ILE A 135 25.77 -15.46 20.96
N ILE A 136 26.84 -14.70 21.08
CA ILE A 136 28.09 -15.13 21.68
C ILE A 136 28.44 -14.19 22.82
N ASP A 137 28.44 -14.67 24.06
CA ASP A 137 29.04 -13.97 25.18
C ASP A 137 30.33 -14.68 25.60
N SER A 138 31.43 -13.93 25.66
CA SER A 138 32.75 -14.49 25.95
C SER A 138 33.53 -13.60 26.91
N ASP A 139 33.98 -14.18 28.02
CA ASP A 139 34.97 -13.57 28.93
C ASP A 139 36.37 -13.47 28.29
N GLY A 140 36.56 -14.10 27.12
CA GLY A 140 37.76 -14.08 26.28
C GLY A 140 37.48 -13.45 24.91
N LYS A 141 37.86 -14.12 23.83
CA LYS A 141 37.54 -13.71 22.44
C LYS A 141 36.18 -14.26 22.01
N GLY A 142 35.47 -13.59 21.09
CA GLY A 142 34.24 -14.13 20.52
C GLY A 142 34.53 -15.30 19.57
N LEU A 143 35.05 -14.95 18.39
CA LEU A 143 35.45 -15.87 17.33
C LEU A 143 36.97 -15.82 17.14
N MET A 144 37.64 -16.97 17.14
CA MET A 144 39.06 -17.08 16.81
C MET A 144 39.29 -18.14 15.74
N PHE A 145 39.63 -17.70 14.53
CA PHE A 145 39.85 -18.57 13.37
C PHE A 145 41.23 -18.35 12.80
N GLN A 146 42.09 -19.37 12.85
CA GLN A 146 43.41 -19.21 12.26
C GLN A 146 43.35 -19.01 10.74
N ASN A 147 42.47 -19.71 10.01
CA ASN A 147 42.38 -19.64 8.54
C ASN A 147 41.11 -18.94 8.01
N GLY A 148 40.34 -18.29 8.88
CA GLY A 148 39.07 -17.65 8.55
C GLY A 148 37.86 -18.59 8.52
N PHE A 149 36.71 -18.04 8.14
CA PHE A 149 35.44 -18.73 7.88
C PHE A 149 34.84 -18.24 6.54
N SER A 150 33.97 -19.02 5.91
CA SER A 150 33.45 -18.71 4.56
C SER A 150 32.39 -17.61 4.60
N CYS A 151 31.50 -17.66 5.58
CA CYS A 151 30.44 -16.68 5.71
C CYS A 151 29.96 -16.61 7.15
N ALA A 152 29.72 -15.41 7.64
CA ALA A 152 28.99 -15.25 8.88
C ALA A 152 27.93 -14.16 8.74
N LYS A 153 26.72 -14.45 9.24
CA LYS A 153 25.55 -13.57 9.11
C LYS A 153 24.78 -13.45 10.42
N ASN A 154 24.36 -12.23 10.74
CA ASN A 154 23.46 -11.95 11.86
C ASN A 154 23.98 -12.49 13.21
N ILE A 155 25.24 -12.16 13.52
CA ILE A 155 25.91 -12.63 14.73
C ILE A 155 26.02 -11.49 15.73
N THR A 156 25.59 -11.73 16.97
CA THR A 156 25.81 -10.81 18.09
C THR A 156 26.97 -11.33 18.94
N ILE A 157 28.01 -10.52 19.15
CA ILE A 157 29.19 -10.88 19.94
C ILE A 157 29.37 -9.88 21.08
N ARG A 158 29.39 -10.37 22.31
CA ARG A 158 29.81 -9.62 23.51
C ARG A 158 31.06 -10.29 24.06
N SER A 159 32.21 -9.73 23.76
CA SER A 159 33.51 -10.27 24.16
C SER A 159 34.24 -9.33 25.10
N ARG A 160 35.01 -9.90 26.03
CA ARG A 160 35.93 -9.10 26.83
C ARG A 160 37.16 -8.71 26.01
N LYS A 161 37.74 -9.64 25.26
CA LYS A 161 38.84 -9.39 24.32
C LYS A 161 38.27 -9.12 22.93
N ARG A 162 38.96 -9.56 21.88
CA ARG A 162 38.55 -9.32 20.50
C ARG A 162 37.23 -10.01 20.18
N GLY A 163 36.35 -9.30 19.46
CA GLY A 163 35.10 -9.87 18.97
C GLY A 163 35.38 -10.95 17.95
N ILE A 164 36.16 -10.59 16.92
CA ILE A 164 36.64 -11.50 15.88
C ILE A 164 38.15 -11.39 15.79
N ASP A 165 38.82 -12.54 15.77
CA ASP A 165 40.27 -12.69 15.64
C ASP A 165 40.56 -13.71 14.53
N ILE A 166 41.04 -13.23 13.38
CA ILE A 166 41.42 -14.07 12.25
C ILE A 166 42.93 -13.97 12.06
N GLY A 167 43.64 -15.10 12.05
CA GLY A 167 45.11 -15.13 12.08
C GLY A 167 45.80 -14.97 10.72
N THR A 168 45.54 -15.90 9.79
CA THR A 168 46.10 -16.01 8.44
C THR A 168 45.05 -16.64 7.51
N PRO A 169 44.06 -15.86 7.06
CA PRO A 169 42.95 -16.37 6.27
C PRO A 169 43.41 -17.02 4.95
N LYS A 170 42.78 -18.14 4.59
CA LYS A 170 43.10 -18.89 3.36
C LYS A 170 42.21 -18.53 2.16
N GLY A 171 41.17 -17.74 2.38
CA GLY A 171 40.23 -17.29 1.35
C GLY A 171 39.55 -15.99 1.74
N PRO A 172 38.56 -15.54 0.96
CA PRO A 172 37.82 -14.32 1.25
C PRO A 172 37.03 -14.43 2.56
N ILE A 173 36.84 -13.28 3.21
CA ILE A 173 36.10 -13.15 4.47
C ILE A 173 34.86 -12.29 4.24
N PHE A 174 33.69 -12.84 4.61
CA PHE A 174 32.40 -12.16 4.50
C PHE A 174 31.75 -12.02 5.88
N ILE A 175 31.52 -10.78 6.32
CA ILE A 175 30.91 -10.41 7.59
C ILE A 175 29.70 -9.52 7.29
N ASP A 176 28.49 -9.98 7.59
CA ASP A 176 27.27 -9.24 7.32
C ASP A 176 26.29 -9.25 8.51
N GLY A 177 25.77 -8.08 8.87
CA GLY A 177 24.77 -7.95 9.94
C GLY A 177 25.29 -8.25 11.35
N PHE A 178 26.56 -7.98 11.65
CA PHE A 178 27.11 -8.23 12.98
C PHE A 178 26.74 -7.15 14.00
N ASP A 179 26.63 -7.52 15.27
CA ASP A 179 26.59 -6.61 16.42
C ASP A 179 27.68 -7.01 17.42
N ILE A 180 28.82 -6.32 17.37
CA ILE A 180 30.02 -6.65 18.15
C ILE A 180 30.22 -5.61 19.24
N ASN A 181 30.45 -6.09 20.47
CA ASN A 181 30.90 -5.30 21.60
C ASN A 181 32.13 -5.97 22.23
N SER A 182 33.30 -5.34 22.06
CA SER A 182 34.60 -5.81 22.57
C SER A 182 35.11 -4.88 23.68
N ALA A 183 35.15 -5.38 24.92
CA ALA A 183 35.32 -4.53 26.10
C ALA A 183 36.77 -4.05 26.38
N GLU A 184 37.79 -4.81 25.95
CA GLU A 184 39.21 -4.56 26.27
C GLU A 184 40.16 -4.63 25.07
N ALA A 185 39.69 -4.94 23.85
CA ALA A 185 40.54 -5.08 22.66
C ALA A 185 39.81 -4.61 21.38
N ASP A 186 40.32 -5.03 20.21
CA ASP A 186 39.75 -4.70 18.91
C ASP A 186 38.38 -5.34 18.69
N GLY A 187 37.50 -4.71 17.91
CA GLY A 187 36.22 -5.31 17.51
C GLY A 187 36.44 -6.48 16.55
N ILE A 188 37.12 -6.18 15.45
CA ILE A 188 37.55 -7.14 14.43
C ILE A 188 39.04 -6.96 14.20
N TRP A 189 39.79 -8.04 14.32
CA TRP A 189 41.20 -8.10 13.92
C TRP A 189 41.39 -9.22 12.90
N ILE A 190 41.91 -8.86 11.73
CA ILE A 190 42.28 -9.79 10.66
C ILE A 190 43.78 -9.64 10.41
N GLY A 191 44.55 -10.54 11.01
CA GLY A 191 45.93 -10.79 10.62
C GLY A 191 45.96 -11.45 9.25
N SER A 192 46.89 -11.03 8.40
CA SER A 192 47.18 -11.73 7.15
C SER A 192 48.60 -11.40 6.69
N ASP A 193 49.31 -12.39 6.17
CA ASP A 193 50.58 -12.25 5.47
C ASP A 193 50.40 -12.22 3.94
N LYS A 194 49.17 -12.46 3.46
CA LYS A 194 48.77 -12.51 2.04
C LYS A 194 47.71 -11.47 1.70
N ASN A 195 47.59 -11.14 0.42
CA ASN A 195 46.50 -10.31 -0.06
C ASN A 195 45.23 -11.17 -0.12
N ILE A 196 44.31 -10.94 0.82
CA ILE A 196 43.00 -11.59 0.89
C ILE A 196 41.89 -10.57 0.66
N ASP A 197 40.71 -11.03 0.30
CA ASP A 197 39.55 -10.17 0.09
C ASP A 197 38.66 -10.14 1.33
N VAL A 198 38.27 -8.95 1.77
CA VAL A 198 37.49 -8.73 3.01
C VAL A 198 36.27 -7.87 2.72
N PHE A 199 35.10 -8.41 3.05
CA PHE A 199 33.81 -7.74 2.88
C PHE A 199 33.10 -7.64 4.24
N ILE A 200 32.88 -6.41 4.71
CA ILE A 200 32.17 -6.12 5.97
C ILE A 200 31.00 -5.20 5.67
N ARG A 201 29.78 -5.65 5.96
CA ARG A 201 28.56 -4.91 5.64
C ARG A 201 27.56 -4.88 6.80
N ASN A 202 26.71 -3.86 6.81
CA ASN A 202 25.52 -3.76 7.67
C ASN A 202 25.76 -4.03 9.17
N SER A 203 26.97 -3.75 9.66
CA SER A 203 27.43 -4.21 10.98
C SER A 203 27.57 -3.05 11.95
N MET A 204 27.33 -3.32 13.23
CA MET A 204 27.61 -2.41 14.35
C MET A 204 28.74 -2.98 15.17
N ILE A 205 29.79 -2.18 15.41
CA ILE A 205 31.01 -2.63 16.05
C ILE A 205 31.40 -1.60 17.10
N SER A 206 31.42 -2.02 18.36
CA SER A 206 31.95 -1.26 19.48
C SER A 206 33.19 -1.95 20.03
N ALA A 207 34.28 -1.21 20.17
CA ALA A 207 35.57 -1.74 20.60
C ALA A 207 36.28 -0.80 21.57
N LYS A 208 37.10 -1.38 22.45
CA LYS A 208 37.97 -0.59 23.32
C LYS A 208 39.19 -0.07 22.57
N ASP A 209 39.84 -0.91 21.78
CA ASP A 209 41.02 -0.53 20.99
C ASP A 209 40.57 -0.11 19.58
N ASN A 210 40.96 -0.83 18.53
CA ASN A 210 40.53 -0.52 17.17
C ASN A 210 39.14 -1.13 16.89
N GLY A 211 38.28 -0.42 16.16
CA GLY A 211 37.01 -1.01 15.74
C GLY A 211 37.23 -2.18 14.77
N ILE A 212 37.93 -1.89 13.67
CA ILE A 212 38.32 -2.87 12.65
C ILE A 212 39.80 -2.68 12.35
N GLN A 213 40.58 -3.75 12.41
CA GLN A 213 41.96 -3.78 11.96
C GLN A 213 42.15 -4.91 10.94
N ILE A 214 42.72 -4.59 9.78
CA ILE A 214 43.02 -5.56 8.72
C ILE A 214 44.46 -5.37 8.29
N ASP A 215 45.33 -6.31 8.63
CA ASP A 215 46.78 -6.14 8.49
C ASP A 215 47.25 -6.18 7.02
N LYS A 216 46.66 -7.06 6.17
CA LYS A 216 46.97 -7.16 4.74
C LYS A 216 45.79 -7.74 3.94
N ALA A 217 45.40 -7.04 2.87
CA ALA A 217 44.27 -7.44 2.01
C ALA A 217 44.40 -6.84 0.60
N SER A 218 43.91 -7.54 -0.43
CA SER A 218 43.87 -7.05 -1.82
C SER A 218 42.67 -6.15 -2.05
N ASN A 219 41.47 -6.69 -1.81
CA ASN A 219 40.21 -5.96 -1.95
C ASN A 219 39.54 -5.85 -0.58
N ILE A 220 39.21 -4.62 -0.17
CA ILE A 220 38.44 -4.38 1.05
C ILE A 220 37.18 -3.64 0.66
N LEU A 221 36.03 -4.11 1.11
CA LEU A 221 34.77 -3.37 1.06
C LEU A 221 34.18 -3.29 2.47
N ILE A 222 34.06 -2.06 2.97
CA ILE A 222 33.36 -1.74 4.21
C ILE A 222 32.18 -0.84 3.84
N ASP A 223 30.96 -1.36 3.93
CA ASP A 223 29.76 -0.67 3.47
C ASP A 223 28.67 -0.68 4.52
N SER A 224 28.12 0.50 4.83
CA SER A 224 27.00 0.63 5.77
C SER A 224 27.32 0.05 7.16
N VAL A 225 28.56 0.28 7.63
CA VAL A 225 29.06 -0.19 8.92
C VAL A 225 29.15 0.96 9.91
N CYS A 226 28.75 0.70 11.16
CA CYS A 226 28.89 1.64 12.26
C CYS A 226 29.95 1.18 13.24
N VAL A 227 31.00 1.99 13.40
CA VAL A 227 32.14 1.68 14.25
C VAL A 227 32.26 2.71 15.37
N SER A 228 32.39 2.21 16.61
CA SER A 228 32.69 3.02 17.78
C SER A 228 33.87 2.45 18.55
N SER A 229 34.96 3.21 18.59
CA SER A 229 36.24 2.76 19.11
C SER A 229 36.82 3.77 20.10
N ARG A 230 37.77 3.35 20.96
CA ARG A 230 38.57 4.30 21.74
C ARG A 230 39.99 4.54 21.23
N LYS A 231 40.43 3.80 20.20
CA LYS A 231 41.71 4.05 19.54
C LYS A 231 41.52 4.49 18.09
N ARG A 232 41.42 3.57 17.13
CA ARG A 232 41.11 3.89 15.72
C ARG A 232 39.79 3.22 15.36
N GLY A 233 38.94 3.89 14.59
CA GLY A 233 37.72 3.26 14.09
C GLY A 233 38.08 2.12 13.14
N ILE A 234 38.74 2.45 12.04
CA ILE A 234 39.24 1.48 11.06
C ILE A 234 40.74 1.70 10.88
N TYR A 235 41.52 0.64 10.99
CA TYR A 235 42.97 0.66 10.79
C TYR A 235 43.39 -0.34 9.71
N LEU A 236 43.88 0.18 8.59
CA LEU A 236 44.43 -0.57 7.48
C LEU A 236 45.94 -0.24 7.36
N PRO A 237 46.84 -0.98 8.03
CA PRO A 237 48.29 -0.79 7.89
C PRO A 237 48.84 -1.12 6.49
N ALA A 238 50.09 -0.71 6.25
CA ALA A 238 50.88 -0.90 5.01
C ALA A 238 50.60 -2.24 4.32
N ASN A 239 49.86 -2.22 3.19
CA ASN A 239 49.74 -3.22 2.11
C ASN A 239 48.31 -3.36 1.52
N ALA A 240 47.29 -2.68 2.05
CA ALA A 240 45.99 -2.60 1.38
C ALA A 240 46.13 -1.90 0.01
N LEU A 241 45.59 -2.50 -1.05
CA LEU A 241 45.68 -1.95 -2.42
C LEU A 241 44.53 -0.98 -2.70
N ASN A 242 43.30 -1.47 -2.81
CA ASN A 242 42.14 -0.66 -3.21
C ASN A 242 40.98 -0.77 -2.20
N PRO A 243 41.12 -0.26 -0.97
CA PRO A 243 40.04 -0.30 -0.01
C PRO A 243 38.90 0.63 -0.42
N ILE A 244 37.67 0.10 -0.40
CA ILE A 244 36.42 0.83 -0.56
C ILE A 244 35.76 0.92 0.82
N VAL A 245 35.57 2.14 1.31
CA VAL A 245 34.80 2.41 2.53
C VAL A 245 33.68 3.35 2.15
N LYS A 246 32.42 2.91 2.29
CA LYS A 246 31.27 3.73 1.91
C LYS A 246 30.09 3.64 2.87
N ASN A 247 29.24 4.66 2.86
CA ASN A 247 27.97 4.72 3.59
C ASN A 247 28.08 4.43 5.10
N SER A 248 29.28 4.55 5.69
CA SER A 248 29.59 4.07 7.04
C SER A 248 29.63 5.23 8.04
N ILE A 249 29.49 4.92 9.33
CA ILE A 249 29.68 5.85 10.44
C ILE A 249 30.85 5.37 11.27
N ILE A 250 31.91 6.16 11.34
CA ILE A 250 33.18 5.74 11.95
C ILE A 250 33.53 6.75 13.04
N THR A 251 33.54 6.26 14.28
CA THR A 251 33.80 7.09 15.45
C THR A 251 35.02 6.60 16.21
N SER A 252 35.86 7.55 16.60
CA SER A 252 36.95 7.33 17.56
C SER A 252 36.87 8.37 18.67
N SER A 253 37.01 7.88 19.91
CA SER A 253 37.15 8.74 21.09
C SER A 253 38.61 9.02 21.48
N SER A 254 39.57 8.60 20.65
CA SER A 254 40.99 8.92 20.86
C SER A 254 41.27 10.38 20.58
N THR A 255 42.14 10.98 21.40
CA THR A 255 42.69 12.32 21.16
C THR A 255 43.95 12.31 20.29
N ASP A 256 44.56 11.15 20.09
CA ASP A 256 45.89 11.02 19.47
C ASP A 256 45.86 10.17 18.19
N GLU A 257 44.73 9.51 17.90
CA GLU A 257 44.63 8.52 16.83
C GLU A 257 43.40 8.77 15.96
N PRO A 258 43.50 8.66 14.62
CA PRO A 258 42.40 8.94 13.71
C PRO A 258 41.28 7.90 13.75
N ALA A 259 40.05 8.32 13.40
CA ALA A 259 38.92 7.42 13.21
C ALA A 259 39.13 6.46 12.03
N LEU A 260 39.83 6.88 10.96
CA LEU A 260 40.24 6.01 9.86
C LEU A 260 41.73 6.18 9.56
N VAL A 261 42.47 5.08 9.52
CA VAL A 261 43.89 5.07 9.16
C VAL A 261 44.10 4.17 7.94
N LEU A 262 44.62 4.75 6.87
CA LEU A 262 44.85 4.14 5.56
C LEU A 262 46.34 4.23 5.21
N GLU A 263 47.14 3.29 5.68
CA GLU A 263 48.53 3.14 5.27
C GLU A 263 48.56 2.27 4.00
N VAL A 264 48.01 2.77 2.89
CA VAL A 264 47.90 1.98 1.65
C VAL A 264 49.20 2.01 0.83
N ASN A 265 49.36 1.02 -0.06
CA ASN A 265 50.48 0.98 -1.00
C ASN A 265 50.47 2.25 -1.90
N GLN A 266 51.64 2.75 -2.29
CA GLN A 266 51.81 3.90 -3.20
C GLN A 266 51.11 3.73 -4.57
N TYR A 267 50.78 2.50 -4.97
CA TYR A 267 50.03 2.19 -6.20
C TYR A 267 48.52 1.96 -5.98
N GLY A 268 48.04 2.05 -4.74
CA GLY A 268 46.64 1.84 -4.39
C GLY A 268 45.76 3.06 -4.66
N PHE A 269 44.47 2.83 -4.94
CA PHE A 269 43.46 3.88 -5.11
C PHE A 269 42.28 3.67 -4.14
N PRO A 270 42.43 4.03 -2.85
CA PRO A 270 41.34 3.98 -1.89
C PRO A 270 40.13 4.77 -2.36
N ARG A 271 38.92 4.24 -2.21
CA ARG A 271 37.66 4.93 -2.47
C ARG A 271 36.89 5.07 -1.18
N ILE A 272 36.90 6.28 -0.62
CA ILE A 272 36.27 6.61 0.65
C ILE A 272 35.13 7.58 0.36
N THR A 273 33.89 7.07 0.29
CA THR A 273 32.76 7.86 -0.19
C THR A 273 31.55 7.84 0.71
N ASN A 274 30.87 8.97 0.85
CA ASN A 274 29.62 9.06 1.60
C ASN A 274 29.73 8.47 3.02
N ASN A 275 30.80 8.72 3.78
CA ASN A 275 30.93 8.27 5.17
C ASN A 275 30.70 9.41 6.16
N CYS A 276 30.48 9.09 7.43
CA CYS A 276 30.45 10.05 8.52
C CYS A 276 31.58 9.75 9.52
N PHE A 277 32.51 10.69 9.68
CA PHE A 277 33.62 10.57 10.62
C PHE A 277 33.39 11.46 11.84
N TYR A 278 33.53 10.89 13.03
CA TYR A 278 33.42 11.61 14.30
C TYR A 278 34.65 11.35 15.17
N GLY A 279 35.26 12.41 15.70
CA GLY A 279 36.44 12.32 16.57
C GLY A 279 37.32 13.56 16.44
N VAL A 280 38.36 13.62 17.30
CA VAL A 280 39.34 14.73 17.30
C VAL A 280 40.25 14.66 16.07
N HIS A 281 40.59 13.44 15.64
CA HIS A 281 41.28 13.18 14.38
C HIS A 281 40.42 12.24 13.55
N GLN A 282 40.07 12.64 12.33
CA GLN A 282 39.05 11.97 11.53
C GLN A 282 39.71 10.91 10.65
N VAL A 283 40.73 11.25 9.87
CA VAL A 283 41.38 10.29 8.97
C VAL A 283 42.90 10.55 8.89
N LYS A 284 43.71 9.53 8.60
CA LYS A 284 45.13 9.57 8.17
C LYS A 284 45.28 8.68 6.94
N ALA A 285 45.89 9.16 5.86
CA ALA A 285 46.26 8.30 4.72
C ALA A 285 47.67 8.60 4.18
N THR A 286 48.31 7.59 3.60
CA THR A 286 49.69 7.68 3.08
C THR A 286 49.77 7.94 1.56
N ASN A 287 48.66 7.87 0.81
CA ASN A 287 48.66 7.97 -0.66
C ASN A 287 47.79 9.13 -1.19
N ARG A 288 48.38 9.93 -2.10
CA ARG A 288 47.81 11.11 -2.77
C ARG A 288 46.67 10.80 -3.76
N ASN A 289 46.58 9.57 -4.29
CA ASN A 289 45.61 9.20 -5.34
C ASN A 289 44.31 8.60 -4.77
N SER A 290 44.01 8.89 -3.51
CA SER A 290 42.81 8.37 -2.84
C SER A 290 41.59 9.22 -3.20
N TYR A 291 40.48 8.57 -3.56
CA TYR A 291 39.23 9.24 -3.87
C TYR A 291 38.40 9.41 -2.61
N PHE A 292 38.38 10.63 -2.08
CA PHE A 292 37.51 11.03 -0.98
C PHE A 292 36.39 11.88 -1.56
N ASN A 293 35.14 11.42 -1.49
CA ASN A 293 34.03 12.19 -2.04
C ASN A 293 32.73 12.00 -1.24
N GLY A 294 32.05 13.08 -0.88
CA GLY A 294 30.74 13.00 -0.22
C GLY A 294 30.81 12.71 1.28
N ASN A 295 31.99 12.78 1.91
CA ASN A 295 32.12 12.44 3.32
C ASN A 295 31.75 13.61 4.23
N TYR A 296 31.20 13.29 5.39
CA TYR A 296 30.97 14.21 6.49
C TYR A 296 32.09 14.07 7.52
N PHE A 297 32.64 15.19 7.95
CA PHE A 297 33.65 15.27 8.99
C PHE A 297 33.11 16.14 10.13
N ASP A 298 32.92 15.55 11.31
CA ASP A 298 32.46 16.28 12.49
C ASP A 298 33.49 17.32 12.92
N GLY A 299 33.03 18.53 13.28
CA GLY A 299 33.89 19.63 13.72
C GLY A 299 34.68 20.36 12.62
N VAL A 300 34.58 19.96 11.35
CA VAL A 300 35.32 20.57 10.24
C VAL A 300 34.46 21.65 9.54
N GLU A 301 34.98 22.87 9.47
CA GLU A 301 34.42 23.96 8.67
C GLU A 301 35.28 24.20 7.42
N ASP A 302 34.67 24.41 6.25
CA ASP A 302 35.33 24.86 5.03
C ASP A 302 35.64 26.35 5.14
N ILE A 303 36.87 26.65 5.55
CA ILE A 303 37.29 27.99 5.95
C ILE A 303 37.43 28.89 4.71
N ASP A 304 37.78 28.31 3.56
CA ASP A 304 37.98 29.05 2.31
C ASP A 304 36.74 29.05 1.38
N ASN A 305 35.66 28.39 1.78
CA ASN A 305 34.37 28.28 1.08
C ASN A 305 34.52 27.78 -0.38
N ASN A 306 35.46 26.87 -0.63
CA ASN A 306 35.68 26.34 -1.97
C ASN A 306 34.86 25.06 -2.26
N GLU A 307 33.99 24.66 -1.33
CA GLU A 307 33.16 23.45 -1.34
C GLU A 307 33.98 22.15 -1.31
N LYS A 308 35.23 22.21 -0.84
CA LYS A 308 36.14 21.07 -0.69
C LYS A 308 36.85 21.11 0.65
N ILE A 309 37.05 19.94 1.25
CA ILE A 309 37.93 19.80 2.43
C ILE A 309 39.35 19.46 1.93
N SER A 310 40.28 20.42 2.04
CA SER A 310 41.64 20.37 1.41
C SER A 310 42.82 20.20 2.41
N SER A 311 43.88 21.02 2.42
CA SER A 311 44.81 21.22 3.57
C SER A 311 44.51 22.51 4.37
N ASN A 312 43.71 23.43 3.84
CA ASN A 312 43.51 24.76 4.43
C ASN A 312 42.54 24.81 5.64
N ASP A 313 41.52 23.96 5.66
CA ASP A 313 40.55 23.76 6.75
C ASP A 313 41.11 23.10 8.03
N SER A 314 40.39 23.16 9.15
CA SER A 314 40.84 22.62 10.43
C SER A 314 40.45 21.15 10.65
N GLU A 315 41.16 20.44 11.53
CA GLU A 315 40.78 19.10 12.02
C GLU A 315 40.53 18.08 10.89
N LYS A 316 41.44 18.03 9.91
CA LYS A 316 41.41 17.07 8.81
C LYS A 316 42.79 16.46 8.58
N LEU A 317 42.79 15.24 8.06
CA LEU A 317 43.87 14.51 7.39
C LEU A 317 45.26 15.17 7.32
N GLU A 318 46.09 14.93 8.35
CA GLU A 318 47.53 15.17 8.31
C GLU A 318 48.26 13.95 7.72
N THR A 319 49.06 14.16 6.67
CA THR A 319 49.97 13.12 6.15
C THR A 319 51.25 13.11 6.98
N GLN A 320 51.83 11.92 7.18
CA GLN A 320 53.14 11.75 7.81
C GLN A 320 54.17 11.41 6.74
N ASP A 321 54.76 12.43 6.12
CA ASP A 321 56.17 12.47 5.73
C ASP A 321 56.46 13.86 5.15
N GLY A 322 57.66 14.39 5.38
CA GLY A 322 58.03 15.80 5.18
C GLY A 322 57.99 16.38 3.75
N ASP A 323 57.18 15.85 2.83
CA ASP A 323 56.89 16.41 1.50
C ASP A 323 55.37 16.58 1.33
N GLU A 324 54.93 17.85 1.38
CA GLU A 324 53.54 18.31 1.37
C GLU A 324 52.65 17.54 0.38
N SER A 325 51.68 16.79 0.92
CA SER A 325 50.48 16.35 0.22
C SER A 325 49.34 16.15 1.19
N TYR A 326 48.16 16.63 0.80
CA TYR A 326 46.94 16.56 1.58
C TYR A 326 45.85 15.91 0.75
N ILE A 327 44.83 15.38 1.42
CA ILE A 327 43.69 14.74 0.76
C ILE A 327 42.63 15.81 0.50
N GLU A 328 42.08 15.82 -0.70
CA GLU A 328 40.97 16.70 -1.08
C GLU A 328 39.67 15.90 -1.17
N ASP A 329 38.65 16.25 -0.37
CA ASP A 329 37.28 15.81 -0.61
C ASP A 329 36.57 16.85 -1.49
N TYR A 330 36.31 16.51 -2.74
CA TYR A 330 35.78 17.44 -3.74
C TYR A 330 34.30 17.79 -3.57
N ASN A 331 33.52 17.00 -2.83
CA ASN A 331 32.12 17.30 -2.56
C ASN A 331 31.77 16.86 -1.13
N TYR A 332 32.45 17.40 -0.13
CA TYR A 332 32.18 17.03 1.26
C TYR A 332 30.75 17.40 1.68
N ARG A 333 30.23 16.72 2.71
CA ARG A 333 28.90 17.00 3.25
C ARG A 333 29.02 17.73 4.58
N HIS A 334 28.18 18.74 4.80
CA HIS A 334 28.09 19.47 6.07
C HIS A 334 27.28 18.75 7.16
N THR A 335 26.57 17.67 6.82
CA THR A 335 25.77 16.89 7.79
C THR A 335 25.92 15.41 7.51
N CYS A 336 25.97 14.60 8.58
CA CYS A 336 25.93 13.15 8.43
C CYS A 336 24.54 12.70 8.00
N GLN A 337 24.46 12.05 6.84
CA GLN A 337 23.21 11.53 6.28
C GLN A 337 23.08 10.00 6.39
N ASN A 338 24.13 9.32 6.85
CA ASN A 338 24.12 7.87 7.00
C ASN A 338 23.38 7.44 8.27
N ARG A 339 22.82 6.23 8.22
CA ARG A 339 22.25 5.56 9.38
C ARG A 339 22.87 4.18 9.50
N CYS A 340 23.01 3.70 10.73
CA CYS A 340 23.43 2.33 11.00
C CYS A 340 22.32 1.36 10.58
N ARG A 341 22.70 0.31 9.83
CA ARG A 341 21.84 -0.72 9.24
C ARG A 341 20.84 -0.21 8.19
N ILE A 342 20.95 -0.75 6.98
CA ILE A 342 19.90 -0.72 5.97
C ILE A 342 19.03 -1.96 6.22
N GLY A 343 17.69 -1.82 6.19
CA GLY A 343 16.76 -2.92 6.48
C GLY A 343 17.03 -4.17 5.63
N ASP A 344 16.65 -5.34 6.16
CA ASP A 344 16.93 -6.69 5.68
C ASP A 344 17.11 -6.84 4.15
N ILE A 345 18.32 -6.61 3.66
CA ILE A 345 18.72 -7.05 2.32
C ILE A 345 19.09 -8.53 2.47
N GLU A 346 18.36 -9.42 1.82
CA GLU A 346 18.73 -10.84 1.74
C GLU A 346 20.00 -10.99 0.90
N TYR A 347 21.15 -10.96 1.56
CA TYR A 347 22.39 -11.48 1.00
C TYR A 347 22.48 -12.98 1.30
N THR A 348 22.58 -13.78 0.23
CA THR A 348 22.93 -15.21 0.30
C THR A 348 24.44 -15.33 0.39
N CYS A 349 24.94 -16.07 1.38
CA CYS A 349 26.36 -16.43 1.46
C CYS A 349 26.81 -16.98 0.10
N PRO A 350 27.78 -16.36 -0.60
CA PRO A 350 28.32 -16.94 -1.81
C PRO A 350 28.99 -18.26 -1.43
N TYR A 351 28.54 -19.36 -2.03
CA TYR A 351 29.26 -20.63 -1.93
C TYR A 351 30.59 -20.44 -2.65
N SER A 352 31.69 -20.35 -1.90
CA SER A 352 33.02 -20.30 -2.52
C SER A 352 33.44 -21.72 -2.90
N GLU A 353 33.32 -22.07 -4.17
CA GLU A 353 34.23 -23.06 -4.74
C GLU A 353 35.66 -22.51 -4.59
N SER A 354 36.52 -23.32 -3.99
CA SER A 354 37.89 -22.97 -3.67
C SER A 354 38.74 -23.07 -4.93
N TYR A 355 39.14 -21.94 -5.51
CA TYR A 355 40.18 -21.92 -6.53
C TYR A 355 41.57 -21.90 -5.87
N PRO A 356 42.46 -22.86 -6.16
CA PRO A 356 43.86 -22.78 -5.79
C PRO A 356 44.58 -21.74 -6.67
N ILE A 357 45.54 -21.03 -6.05
CA ILE A 357 46.36 -20.02 -6.72
C ILE A 357 47.70 -20.65 -7.12
N THR A 358 47.98 -20.74 -8.43
CA THR A 358 49.33 -20.84 -9.02
C THR A 358 49.34 -20.14 -10.40
N GLU A 359 50.36 -19.32 -10.69
CA GLU A 359 50.51 -18.52 -11.93
C GLU A 359 50.76 -19.44 -13.16
N THR A 360 50.16 -19.27 -14.37
CA THR A 360 50.35 -18.17 -15.35
C THR A 360 49.16 -17.92 -16.32
N LYS A 361 48.11 -17.21 -15.90
CA LYS A 361 47.66 -15.90 -16.45
C LYS A 361 47.65 -15.55 -17.98
N THR A 362 46.50 -15.76 -18.65
CA THR A 362 45.64 -14.82 -19.44
C THR A 362 44.33 -15.57 -19.78
N GLY A 363 43.09 -15.12 -19.63
CA GLY A 363 42.49 -13.79 -19.59
C GLY A 363 40.97 -13.93 -19.29
N PRO A 364 40.05 -13.20 -19.97
CA PRO A 364 40.34 -12.12 -20.90
C PRO A 364 39.32 -10.96 -20.77
N PHE A 365 39.15 -10.22 -21.85
CA PHE A 365 38.48 -8.94 -22.06
C PHE A 365 37.25 -8.65 -21.20
N ASP A 366 37.01 -7.35 -20.98
CA ASP A 366 35.86 -6.86 -20.22
C ASP A 366 35.24 -5.66 -20.92
N ALA A 367 34.08 -5.22 -20.43
CA ALA A 367 33.37 -4.08 -20.96
C ALA A 367 32.88 -3.14 -19.86
N TRP A 368 32.77 -1.85 -20.18
CA TRP A 368 32.14 -0.84 -19.33
C TRP A 368 31.62 0.32 -20.18
N ASP A 369 30.71 1.13 -19.66
CA ASP A 369 30.15 2.26 -20.41
C ASP A 369 30.86 3.60 -20.14
N ASP A 370 30.27 4.70 -20.62
CA ASP A 370 30.72 6.06 -20.33
C ASP A 370 29.72 6.86 -19.46
N TYR A 371 28.93 6.17 -18.63
CA TYR A 371 27.88 6.80 -17.81
C TYR A 371 28.43 7.88 -16.86
N ASN A 372 29.64 7.69 -16.33
CA ASN A 372 30.33 8.69 -15.53
C ASN A 372 31.83 8.73 -15.86
N ASN A 373 32.50 9.81 -15.49
CA ASN A 373 33.93 10.02 -15.77
C ASN A 373 34.86 9.06 -15.01
N PHE A 374 34.34 8.22 -14.10
CA PHE A 374 35.10 7.26 -13.31
C PHE A 374 35.07 5.84 -13.90
N ARG A 375 34.26 5.60 -14.94
CA ARG A 375 34.21 4.34 -15.68
C ARG A 375 35.57 4.00 -16.26
N GLY A 376 35.97 2.74 -16.13
CA GLY A 376 37.32 2.30 -16.48
C GLY A 376 37.67 0.97 -15.84
N VAL A 377 38.95 0.63 -15.88
CA VAL A 377 39.53 -0.61 -15.33
C VAL A 377 39.06 -0.94 -13.90
N PHE A 378 38.80 0.07 -13.08
CA PHE A 378 38.44 -0.07 -11.66
C PHE A 378 36.93 0.13 -11.37
N ASP A 379 36.14 0.53 -12.36
CA ASP A 379 34.69 0.67 -12.29
C ASP A 379 34.17 0.24 -13.67
N ARG A 380 33.94 -1.07 -13.77
CA ARG A 380 33.61 -1.74 -15.03
C ARG A 380 32.12 -1.93 -15.22
N ASN A 381 31.32 -1.22 -14.44
CA ASN A 381 29.89 -1.39 -14.51
C ASN A 381 29.34 -0.76 -15.80
N ILE A 382 28.20 -1.27 -16.24
CA ILE A 382 27.47 -0.85 -17.40
C ILE A 382 26.11 -0.39 -16.89
N SER A 383 25.82 0.90 -16.99
CA SER A 383 24.55 1.47 -16.54
C SER A 383 23.40 1.03 -17.44
N THR A 384 22.16 1.14 -16.94
CA THR A 384 20.94 0.99 -17.73
C THR A 384 20.96 1.82 -19.01
N LYS A 385 20.46 1.25 -20.12
CA LYS A 385 20.30 1.91 -21.44
C LYS A 385 18.84 2.11 -21.81
N ILE A 386 18.60 3.01 -22.77
CA ILE A 386 17.26 3.30 -23.29
C ILE A 386 17.12 2.68 -24.67
N ALA A 387 16.06 1.91 -24.89
CA ALA A 387 15.74 1.31 -26.18
C ALA A 387 15.57 2.40 -27.27
N GLY A 388 16.17 2.16 -28.44
CA GLY A 388 16.23 3.09 -29.57
C GLY A 388 17.22 4.27 -29.39
N LYS A 389 17.95 4.33 -28.27
CA LYS A 389 18.96 5.36 -28.01
C LYS A 389 20.36 4.76 -28.12
N SER A 390 21.21 5.38 -28.94
CA SER A 390 22.60 4.94 -29.04
C SER A 390 23.36 5.10 -27.73
N PHE A 391 24.13 4.08 -27.36
CA PHE A 391 25.01 4.08 -26.20
C PHE A 391 26.38 3.52 -26.55
N LYS A 392 27.35 3.75 -25.66
CA LYS A 392 28.74 3.38 -25.92
C LYS A 392 29.24 2.41 -24.87
N LEU A 393 29.96 1.39 -25.32
CA LEU A 393 30.70 0.46 -24.48
C LEU A 393 32.17 0.48 -24.86
N THR A 394 33.04 0.56 -23.87
CA THR A 394 34.47 0.36 -24.01
C THR A 394 34.74 -1.13 -23.85
N ILE A 395 35.31 -1.74 -24.88
CA ILE A 395 35.80 -3.11 -24.85
C ILE A 395 37.30 -3.07 -24.56
N ALA A 396 37.76 -3.84 -23.59
CA ALA A 396 39.12 -3.73 -23.08
C ALA A 396 39.80 -5.07 -22.90
N SER A 397 41.06 -5.15 -23.33
CA SER A 397 41.99 -6.23 -23.04
C SER A 397 42.54 -6.08 -21.63
N MET A 398 42.01 -6.86 -20.69
CA MET A 398 42.44 -6.80 -19.30
C MET A 398 43.78 -7.48 -19.11
N ASN A 399 44.62 -6.89 -18.26
CA ASN A 399 45.88 -7.49 -17.89
C ASN A 399 45.68 -8.75 -17.06
N ARG A 400 46.73 -9.53 -16.97
CA ARG A 400 46.69 -10.77 -16.21
C ARG A 400 46.28 -10.64 -14.73
N TYR A 401 46.39 -9.45 -14.13
CA TYR A 401 46.01 -9.17 -12.74
C TYR A 401 44.61 -8.56 -12.60
N ASN A 402 43.88 -8.40 -13.71
CA ASN A 402 42.57 -7.79 -13.77
C ASN A 402 42.52 -6.37 -13.15
N ASN A 403 43.64 -5.64 -13.19
CA ASN A 403 43.82 -4.34 -12.53
C ASN A 403 44.40 -3.26 -13.46
N GLY A 404 44.47 -3.55 -14.75
CA GLY A 404 44.99 -2.67 -15.79
C GLY A 404 44.55 -3.20 -17.15
N ILE A 405 44.63 -2.37 -18.18
CA ILE A 405 44.52 -2.83 -19.57
C ILE A 405 45.92 -3.19 -20.10
N GLU A 406 46.02 -4.19 -20.96
CA GLU A 406 47.29 -4.58 -21.61
C GLU A 406 47.08 -4.81 -23.11
N THR A 407 48.04 -4.37 -23.92
CA THR A 407 48.12 -4.78 -25.33
C THR A 407 48.53 -6.25 -25.38
N LYS A 408 47.80 -7.05 -26.14
CA LYS A 408 48.16 -8.44 -26.43
C LYS A 408 48.45 -8.54 -27.92
N GLU A 409 49.73 -8.58 -28.28
CA GLU A 409 50.15 -8.68 -29.67
C GLU A 409 49.66 -9.99 -30.29
N ASN A 410 49.08 -9.89 -31.49
CA ASN A 410 48.48 -10.98 -32.26
C ASN A 410 47.32 -11.71 -31.57
N ILE A 411 46.70 -11.13 -30.52
CA ILE A 411 45.47 -11.67 -29.95
C ILE A 411 44.28 -10.84 -30.44
N ASP A 412 43.48 -11.45 -31.30
CA ASP A 412 42.19 -10.98 -31.76
C ASP A 412 41.06 -11.81 -31.15
N ILE A 413 39.96 -11.15 -30.85
CA ILE A 413 38.78 -11.73 -30.23
C ILE A 413 37.53 -11.22 -30.90
N LYS A 414 36.45 -11.94 -30.71
CA LYS A 414 35.13 -11.50 -31.14
C LYS A 414 34.24 -11.24 -29.94
N PHE A 415 33.32 -10.28 -30.05
CA PHE A 415 32.35 -10.02 -29.00
C PHE A 415 30.98 -9.62 -29.55
N ARG A 416 29.93 -9.78 -28.74
CA ARG A 416 28.54 -9.49 -29.09
C ARG A 416 27.71 -9.23 -27.84
N LEU A 417 26.60 -8.51 -27.97
CA LEU A 417 25.63 -8.36 -26.89
C LEU A 417 24.73 -9.61 -26.80
N TYR A 418 24.51 -10.09 -25.58
CA TYR A 418 23.74 -11.30 -25.30
C TYR A 418 22.71 -11.02 -24.20
N ASP A 419 21.43 -11.31 -24.45
CA ASP A 419 20.37 -11.25 -23.44
C ASP A 419 20.23 -12.61 -22.75
N LYS A 420 20.61 -12.64 -21.47
CA LYS A 420 20.58 -13.82 -20.62
C LYS A 420 19.16 -14.24 -20.28
N SER A 421 18.21 -13.30 -20.28
CA SER A 421 16.81 -13.58 -19.95
C SER A 421 16.14 -14.44 -21.02
N ASN A 422 16.46 -14.18 -22.29
CA ASN A 422 15.89 -14.87 -23.45
C ASN A 422 16.85 -15.88 -24.09
N SER A 423 18.11 -15.92 -23.64
CA SER A 423 19.17 -16.75 -24.20
C SER A 423 19.46 -16.47 -25.69
N GLU A 424 19.42 -15.20 -26.09
CA GLU A 424 19.54 -14.76 -27.49
C GLU A 424 20.60 -13.66 -27.67
N TYR A 425 21.18 -13.58 -28.88
CA TYR A 425 22.10 -12.50 -29.24
C TYR A 425 21.34 -11.30 -29.83
N LEU A 426 21.73 -10.09 -29.44
CA LEU A 426 20.96 -8.87 -29.78
C LEU A 426 21.36 -8.22 -31.11
N ASP A 427 22.64 -8.31 -31.48
CA ASP A 427 23.13 -7.93 -32.81
C ASP A 427 23.14 -9.16 -33.72
N ASN A 428 23.33 -9.05 -35.05
CA ASN A 428 23.37 -10.22 -35.95
C ASN A 428 24.77 -10.84 -36.13
N ASP A 429 25.82 -10.04 -35.97
CA ASP A 429 27.20 -10.44 -36.28
C ASP A 429 28.12 -10.27 -35.06
N TRP A 430 29.11 -11.16 -34.96
CA TRP A 430 30.22 -11.02 -34.03
C TRP A 430 31.12 -9.84 -34.43
N ILE A 431 31.48 -8.99 -33.48
CA ILE A 431 32.32 -7.80 -33.71
C ILE A 431 33.78 -8.13 -33.39
N ASP A 432 34.68 -7.80 -34.31
CA ASP A 432 36.12 -8.00 -34.11
C ASP A 432 36.73 -6.95 -33.16
N PHE A 433 37.62 -7.40 -32.28
CA PHE A 433 38.47 -6.58 -31.43
C PHE A 433 39.91 -7.13 -31.44
N ASN A 434 40.88 -6.31 -31.85
CA ASN A 434 42.29 -6.70 -31.93
C ASN A 434 43.16 -5.92 -30.93
N ALA A 435 43.66 -6.64 -29.93
CA ALA A 435 44.37 -6.08 -28.78
C ALA A 435 45.81 -5.62 -29.06
N SER A 436 46.30 -5.78 -30.30
CA SER A 436 47.68 -5.47 -30.70
C SER A 436 47.95 -3.97 -30.77
N ALA A 437 49.19 -3.55 -30.50
CA ALA A 437 49.61 -2.17 -30.63
C ALA A 437 49.53 -1.71 -32.10
N GLY A 438 48.76 -0.66 -32.37
CA GLY A 438 48.53 -0.12 -33.72
C GLY A 438 47.29 -0.67 -34.44
N LYS A 439 46.49 -1.53 -33.78
CA LYS A 439 45.13 -1.92 -34.18
C LYS A 439 44.11 -1.22 -33.27
N ASP A 440 43.34 -1.97 -32.49
CA ASP A 440 42.42 -1.39 -31.49
C ASP A 440 43.15 -1.08 -30.16
N GLY A 441 44.31 -1.71 -29.94
CA GLY A 441 45.12 -1.51 -28.75
C GLY A 441 44.47 -2.12 -27.51
N PRO A 442 44.83 -1.66 -26.30
CA PRO A 442 44.40 -2.31 -25.07
C PRO A 442 42.92 -2.06 -24.74
N SER A 443 42.26 -1.11 -25.40
CA SER A 443 40.81 -0.86 -25.27
C SER A 443 40.28 0.01 -26.41
N LYS A 444 39.01 -0.16 -26.80
CA LYS A 444 38.33 0.65 -27.81
C LYS A 444 36.85 0.83 -27.49
N GLN A 445 36.31 2.00 -27.83
CA GLN A 445 34.90 2.32 -27.64
C GLN A 445 34.07 1.97 -28.88
N TYR A 446 32.95 1.29 -28.68
CA TYR A 446 31.98 0.88 -29.69
C TYR A 446 30.62 1.50 -29.37
N THR A 447 29.81 1.78 -30.40
CA THR A 447 28.47 2.37 -30.26
C THR A 447 27.42 1.36 -30.70
N PHE A 448 26.38 1.20 -29.88
CA PHE A 448 25.27 0.27 -30.09
C PHE A 448 23.95 1.03 -30.09
N THR A 449 22.98 0.53 -30.85
CA THR A 449 21.58 0.98 -30.79
C THR A 449 20.71 -0.26 -30.85
N ILE A 450 19.99 -0.54 -29.77
CA ILE A 450 19.08 -1.69 -29.65
C ILE A 450 17.66 -1.13 -29.50
N GLU A 451 16.72 -1.54 -30.35
CA GLU A 451 15.36 -1.01 -30.41
C GLU A 451 14.41 -1.71 -29.42
N GLU A 452 14.77 -2.92 -29.01
CA GLU A 452 14.07 -3.82 -28.11
C GLU A 452 14.45 -3.58 -26.64
N ALA A 453 13.59 -4.03 -25.72
CA ALA A 453 13.85 -3.97 -24.28
C ALA A 453 14.33 -5.32 -23.73
N HIS A 454 15.40 -5.30 -22.93
CA HIS A 454 16.06 -6.47 -22.36
C HIS A 454 16.39 -6.22 -20.89
N LYS A 455 16.31 -7.26 -20.04
CA LYS A 455 16.47 -7.10 -18.58
C LYS A 455 17.86 -7.40 -18.05
N ASP A 456 18.61 -8.25 -18.75
CA ASP A 456 19.89 -8.78 -18.29
C ASP A 456 20.78 -9.04 -19.51
N VAL A 457 21.44 -7.99 -19.97
CA VAL A 457 22.34 -7.99 -21.13
C VAL A 457 23.77 -8.01 -20.66
N VAL A 458 24.60 -8.86 -21.26
CA VAL A 458 26.05 -8.89 -21.07
C VAL A 458 26.77 -8.70 -22.40
N VAL A 459 28.03 -8.31 -22.33
CA VAL A 459 28.94 -8.47 -23.47
C VAL A 459 29.51 -9.88 -23.41
N LYS A 460 29.18 -10.70 -24.40
CA LYS A 460 29.75 -12.03 -24.56
C LYS A 460 30.92 -11.97 -25.51
N PHE A 461 32.03 -12.55 -25.10
CA PHE A 461 33.26 -12.58 -25.85
C PHE A 461 33.56 -14.02 -26.26
N ARG A 462 34.22 -14.20 -27.40
CA ARG A 462 34.68 -15.46 -27.94
C ARG A 462 36.17 -15.34 -28.26
N VAL A 463 36.96 -16.24 -27.70
CA VAL A 463 38.42 -16.31 -27.87
C VAL A 463 38.84 -17.68 -28.36
N CYS A 464 39.97 -17.74 -29.08
CA CYS A 464 40.67 -18.99 -29.31
C CYS A 464 41.59 -19.28 -28.11
N ALA A 465 41.42 -20.42 -27.45
CA ALA A 465 42.24 -20.81 -26.31
C ALA A 465 42.36 -22.33 -26.14
N SER A 466 43.42 -22.81 -25.49
CA SER A 466 43.51 -24.21 -25.01
C SER A 466 43.31 -24.26 -23.49
N LYS A 467 42.90 -25.43 -22.98
CA LYS A 467 42.54 -25.64 -21.57
C LYS A 467 43.45 -26.69 -20.93
N ASP A 468 44.43 -26.24 -20.15
CA ASP A 468 45.30 -27.10 -19.35
C ASP A 468 44.90 -26.98 -17.86
N ASP A 469 44.42 -28.07 -17.24
CA ASP A 469 44.18 -28.22 -15.80
C ASP A 469 43.65 -26.96 -15.08
N SER A 470 42.58 -26.33 -15.66
CA SER A 470 41.87 -25.12 -15.18
C SER A 470 42.41 -23.74 -15.64
N LEU A 471 43.34 -23.69 -16.59
CA LEU A 471 43.96 -22.47 -17.12
C LEU A 471 43.61 -22.29 -18.61
N TYR A 472 43.40 -21.04 -19.05
CA TYR A 472 43.24 -20.70 -20.47
C TYR A 472 44.55 -20.13 -21.03
N ILE A 473 44.96 -20.55 -22.22
CA ILE A 473 46.08 -19.96 -22.97
C ILE A 473 45.49 -19.34 -24.24
N LEU A 474 45.65 -18.03 -24.45
CA LEU A 474 45.06 -17.33 -25.60
C LEU A 474 45.94 -17.45 -26.85
N TYR A 475 45.30 -17.73 -27.98
CA TYR A 475 45.91 -17.75 -29.31
C TYR A 475 45.24 -16.73 -30.23
N PRO A 476 45.87 -16.35 -31.36
CA PRO A 476 45.17 -15.65 -32.44
C PRO A 476 43.88 -16.37 -32.81
N TYR A 477 42.82 -15.61 -33.08
CA TYR A 477 41.46 -16.13 -33.28
C TYR A 477 41.39 -17.20 -34.38
N ASN A 478 42.24 -17.07 -35.41
CA ASN A 478 42.30 -17.98 -36.56
C ASN A 478 43.16 -19.24 -36.31
N GLU A 479 43.75 -19.42 -35.13
CA GLU A 479 44.48 -20.63 -34.77
C GLU A 479 43.59 -21.74 -34.22
N CYS A 480 42.35 -21.42 -33.86
CA CYS A 480 41.34 -22.44 -33.56
C CYS A 480 40.71 -22.84 -34.89
N GLU A 481 40.71 -24.14 -35.18
CA GLU A 481 40.03 -24.65 -36.36
C GLU A 481 38.52 -24.45 -36.19
N VAL A 482 37.88 -23.98 -37.25
CA VAL A 482 36.42 -23.89 -37.28
C VAL A 482 35.92 -25.32 -37.32
N ASP A 483 35.21 -25.74 -36.27
CA ASP A 483 34.51 -27.01 -36.27
C ASP A 483 33.70 -27.13 -37.56
N HIS A 484 34.05 -28.11 -38.39
CA HIS A 484 33.51 -28.28 -39.73
C HIS A 484 32.13 -28.99 -39.68
N ASP A 485 31.29 -28.62 -38.71
CA ASP A 485 29.99 -29.27 -38.45
C ASP A 485 28.81 -28.28 -38.36
N GLU A 486 28.89 -27.12 -39.02
CA GLU A 486 27.70 -26.31 -39.36
C GLU A 486 27.80 -25.77 -40.79
N GLN A 487 27.70 -26.68 -41.77
CA GLN A 487 27.34 -26.30 -43.14
C GLN A 487 26.42 -27.38 -43.74
N ASP A 488 25.13 -27.18 -43.53
CA ASP A 488 24.07 -27.23 -44.56
C ASP A 488 22.74 -27.44 -43.84
N ASP A 489 21.93 -26.38 -43.78
CA ASP A 489 20.48 -26.47 -43.87
C ASP A 489 19.93 -25.04 -44.06
N ASP A 490 20.07 -24.53 -45.28
CA ASP A 490 19.18 -23.51 -45.81
C ASP A 490 18.42 -24.13 -47.00
N ASP A 491 17.10 -23.97 -46.94
CA ASP A 491 16.07 -24.19 -47.98
C ASP A 491 15.70 -25.63 -48.41
N ASP A 492 14.56 -26.14 -47.92
CA ASP A 492 13.29 -26.05 -48.69
C ASP A 492 12.05 -26.43 -47.85
N CYS A 493 10.93 -25.78 -48.17
CA CYS A 493 9.61 -25.88 -47.56
C CYS A 493 8.85 -27.17 -47.94
N ASN A 494 8.13 -27.80 -47.00
CA ASN A 494 6.66 -27.94 -46.99
C ASN A 494 6.13 -29.18 -46.25
N ASP A 495 5.09 -28.90 -45.47
CA ASP A 495 3.86 -29.67 -45.21
C ASP A 495 3.90 -31.11 -44.64
N THR A 496 3.28 -31.16 -43.45
CA THR A 496 2.21 -32.08 -43.04
C THR A 496 2.54 -33.47 -42.49
N ASP A 497 2.00 -33.65 -41.29
CA ASP A 497 1.20 -34.79 -40.82
C ASP A 497 1.87 -36.05 -40.23
N GLU A 498 1.39 -36.30 -39.00
CA GLU A 498 1.07 -37.58 -38.38
C GLU A 498 2.20 -38.57 -37.96
N LEU A 499 2.34 -38.66 -36.63
CA LEU A 499 2.03 -39.83 -35.81
C LEU A 499 2.65 -41.21 -36.18
N HIS A 500 3.29 -41.78 -35.14
CA HIS A 500 3.45 -43.22 -34.84
C HIS A 500 4.64 -44.03 -35.43
N SER A 501 5.48 -44.43 -34.46
CA SER A 501 5.74 -45.83 -34.07
C SER A 501 6.83 -46.65 -34.77
N TYR A 502 7.76 -47.10 -33.92
CA TYR A 502 8.17 -48.50 -33.69
C TYR A 502 9.08 -49.24 -34.70
N ILE A 503 10.02 -50.00 -34.10
CA ILE A 503 10.75 -51.21 -34.58
C ILE A 503 11.91 -50.93 -35.54
N ASP A 504 13.16 -51.09 -35.06
CA ASP A 504 13.92 -52.36 -34.97
C ASP A 504 14.21 -52.92 -36.37
N ASP A 505 15.49 -53.06 -36.74
CA ASP A 505 16.14 -54.37 -36.91
C ASP A 505 17.45 -54.32 -37.73
N ILE A 506 18.44 -55.06 -37.19
CA ILE A 506 19.29 -56.05 -37.90
C ILE A 506 20.41 -55.48 -38.78
N HIS A 507 21.67 -55.61 -38.30
CA HIS A 507 22.65 -56.67 -38.67
C HIS A 507 23.07 -56.55 -40.15
N GLU A 508 24.33 -56.61 -40.55
CA GLU A 508 25.35 -57.58 -40.21
C GLU A 508 26.64 -57.23 -40.99
N ASN A 509 27.80 -57.49 -40.37
CA ASN A 509 29.04 -58.05 -40.95
C ASN A 509 29.60 -57.58 -42.31
N ILE A 510 30.90 -57.29 -42.33
CA ILE A 510 31.97 -58.06 -43.03
C ILE A 510 33.30 -57.31 -42.74
N ASN A 511 34.22 -57.83 -41.92
CA ASN A 511 35.24 -58.86 -42.15
C ASN A 511 36.54 -58.37 -42.84
N ASP A 512 37.64 -58.68 -42.14
CA ASP A 512 38.94 -59.13 -42.62
C ASP A 512 40.10 -58.11 -42.84
N ASN A 513 40.96 -58.11 -41.81
CA ASN A 513 42.34 -58.65 -41.81
C ASN A 513 43.55 -57.84 -42.27
N ASP A 514 44.62 -58.17 -41.54
CA ASP A 514 46.06 -58.04 -41.77
C ASP A 514 46.66 -56.68 -41.38
N ASP A 515 47.38 -56.56 -40.26
CA ASP A 515 48.61 -57.21 -39.78
C ASP A 515 49.81 -56.27 -39.94
N ASN A 516 50.53 -56.13 -38.83
CA ASN A 516 51.96 -55.83 -38.66
C ASN A 516 52.44 -54.40 -38.35
N ASP A 517 53.16 -54.43 -37.23
CA ASP A 517 54.41 -53.75 -36.90
C ASP A 517 54.35 -52.37 -36.24
N ASN A 518 54.62 -52.43 -34.92
CA ASN A 518 55.62 -51.67 -34.18
C ASN A 518 55.86 -50.23 -34.64
N ASP A 519 55.57 -49.27 -33.77
CA ASP A 519 56.60 -48.63 -32.96
C ASP A 519 55.94 -47.54 -32.08
N ASP A 520 56.46 -47.46 -30.85
CA ASP A 520 56.49 -46.29 -29.96
C ASP A 520 55.15 -45.68 -29.49
N ASP A 521 54.76 -46.13 -28.28
CA ASP A 521 54.00 -45.32 -27.31
C ASP A 521 54.81 -44.05 -26.99
N ASP A 522 54.54 -42.96 -27.70
CA ASP A 522 54.68 -41.59 -27.19
C ASP A 522 53.26 -41.05 -26.96
N ASP A 523 52.82 -41.09 -25.70
CA ASP A 523 51.70 -40.29 -25.18
C ASP A 523 52.11 -38.80 -25.28
N ASP A 524 51.85 -38.16 -26.42
CA ASP A 524 51.74 -36.71 -26.51
C ASP A 524 50.24 -36.36 -26.36
N ASP A 525 49.84 -35.99 -25.14
CA ASP A 525 48.62 -35.22 -24.88
C ASP A 525 48.78 -33.85 -25.58
N ASP A 526 48.35 -33.74 -26.84
CA ASP A 526 48.26 -32.46 -27.55
C ASP A 526 47.12 -31.61 -26.95
N ASP A 527 47.47 -30.46 -26.36
CA ASP A 527 46.55 -29.42 -25.89
C ASP A 527 45.69 -28.87 -27.06
N GLU A 528 44.46 -29.38 -27.23
CA GLU A 528 43.54 -28.97 -28.29
C GLU A 528 43.12 -27.48 -28.13
N LYS A 529 43.25 -26.67 -29.19
CA LYS A 529 42.86 -25.25 -29.21
C LYS A 529 41.40 -25.11 -29.63
N GLU A 530 40.55 -24.57 -28.76
CA GLU A 530 39.11 -24.45 -28.96
C GLU A 530 38.57 -23.01 -28.79
N PHE A 531 37.37 -22.75 -29.34
CA PHE A 531 36.68 -21.49 -29.09
C PHE A 531 36.02 -21.49 -27.70
N ILE A 532 36.38 -20.51 -26.87
CA ILE A 532 35.87 -20.37 -25.50
C ILE A 532 35.13 -19.04 -25.37
N GLU A 533 33.97 -19.07 -24.71
CA GLU A 533 33.15 -17.88 -24.47
C GLU A 533 33.19 -17.42 -23.01
N PHE A 534 33.21 -16.09 -22.80
CA PHE A 534 33.19 -15.45 -21.49
C PHE A 534 32.28 -14.22 -21.50
N GLU A 535 31.76 -13.83 -20.34
CA GLU A 535 30.86 -12.69 -20.17
C GLU A 535 31.61 -11.49 -19.54
N SER A 536 31.13 -10.28 -19.80
CA SER A 536 31.54 -9.08 -19.08
C SER A 536 31.32 -9.24 -17.58
N SER A 537 32.11 -8.51 -16.78
CA SER A 537 32.02 -8.56 -15.32
C SER A 537 30.71 -8.00 -14.76
N ASP A 538 29.98 -7.22 -15.58
CA ASP A 538 28.71 -6.61 -15.23
C ASP A 538 27.65 -6.84 -16.30
N SER A 539 26.40 -6.91 -15.84
CA SER A 539 25.18 -7.05 -16.64
C SER A 539 24.39 -5.75 -16.59
N PHE A 540 23.68 -5.42 -17.66
CA PHE A 540 22.85 -4.21 -17.70
C PHE A 540 21.48 -4.42 -18.34
N ALA A 541 20.54 -3.52 -18.08
CA ALA A 541 19.23 -3.55 -18.74
C ALA A 541 19.12 -2.51 -19.87
N ILE A 542 18.30 -2.83 -20.86
CA ILE A 542 17.83 -1.91 -21.91
C ILE A 542 16.33 -1.74 -21.69
N ARG A 543 15.89 -0.53 -21.34
CA ARG A 543 14.50 -0.26 -20.94
C ARG A 543 13.81 0.74 -21.89
N PRO A 544 12.47 0.76 -21.91
CA PRO A 544 11.72 1.89 -22.47
C PRO A 544 12.05 3.20 -21.75
N ASN A 545 11.88 4.34 -22.43
CA ASN A 545 12.12 5.66 -21.86
C ASN A 545 11.04 6.06 -20.85
N SER A 546 9.76 5.97 -21.26
CA SER A 546 8.61 6.44 -20.50
C SER A 546 7.36 5.58 -20.70
N PHE A 547 6.40 5.70 -19.79
CA PHE A 547 5.05 5.20 -20.01
C PHE A 547 4.15 6.26 -20.66
N GLN A 548 3.22 5.81 -21.48
CA GLN A 548 2.08 6.57 -21.96
C GLN A 548 0.80 5.83 -21.60
N VAL A 549 -0.17 6.56 -21.04
CA VAL A 549 -1.46 5.97 -20.67
C VAL A 549 -2.55 6.67 -21.45
N ASP A 550 -3.40 5.88 -22.07
CA ASP A 550 -4.47 6.34 -22.94
C ASP A 550 -5.81 5.76 -22.51
N ASN A 551 -6.88 6.53 -22.74
CA ASN A 551 -8.24 6.04 -22.57
C ASN A 551 -8.70 5.40 -23.90
N PRO A 552 -8.96 4.08 -23.98
CA PRO A 552 -9.48 3.45 -25.20
C PRO A 552 -10.83 4.04 -25.63
N ASN A 553 -11.58 4.59 -24.68
CA ASN A 553 -12.88 5.23 -24.90
C ASN A 553 -12.76 6.76 -24.93
N LYS A 554 -11.89 7.32 -25.79
CA LYS A 554 -11.66 8.79 -25.93
C LYS A 554 -12.94 9.62 -26.10
N ILE A 555 -14.05 8.99 -26.47
CA ILE A 555 -15.36 9.60 -26.74
C ILE A 555 -16.20 9.80 -25.44
N LYS A 556 -15.99 9.01 -24.38
CA LYS A 556 -16.81 9.09 -23.17
C LYS A 556 -16.30 10.16 -22.20
N LYS A 557 -17.14 11.16 -21.93
CA LYS A 557 -16.87 12.23 -20.96
C LYS A 557 -16.76 11.73 -19.51
N TYR A 558 -17.48 10.66 -19.16
CA TYR A 558 -17.53 10.09 -17.82
C TYR A 558 -17.39 8.57 -17.83
N ILE A 559 -16.79 8.03 -16.75
CA ILE A 559 -16.58 6.59 -16.51
C ILE A 559 -17.35 6.19 -15.25
N LYS A 560 -17.97 5.01 -15.21
CA LYS A 560 -18.65 4.54 -14.00
C LYS A 560 -17.64 4.03 -12.97
N ALA A 561 -17.89 4.29 -11.69
CA ALA A 561 -17.14 3.73 -10.56
C ALA A 561 -17.28 2.20 -10.54
N GLY A 562 -16.30 1.51 -11.11
CA GLY A 562 -16.28 0.08 -11.36
C GLY A 562 -15.18 -0.27 -12.35
N ASN A 563 -15.37 -1.35 -13.10
CA ASN A 563 -14.44 -1.78 -14.15
C ASN A 563 -14.42 -0.81 -15.33
N PHE A 564 -13.21 -0.44 -15.75
CA PHE A 564 -12.93 0.30 -16.98
C PHE A 564 -11.58 -0.13 -17.55
N ASN A 565 -11.34 0.17 -18.84
CA ASN A 565 -10.12 -0.20 -19.52
C ASN A 565 -9.20 1.01 -19.69
N ILE A 566 -7.90 0.79 -19.56
CA ILE A 566 -6.85 1.72 -19.96
C ILE A 566 -5.89 1.04 -20.92
N ILE A 567 -5.29 1.81 -21.82
CA ILE A 567 -4.15 1.34 -22.62
C ILE A 567 -2.90 1.92 -22.00
N VAL A 568 -1.92 1.09 -21.68
CA VAL A 568 -0.59 1.52 -21.25
C VAL A 568 0.41 1.11 -22.32
N LYS A 569 1.23 2.06 -22.75
CA LYS A 569 2.33 1.86 -23.68
C LYS A 569 3.64 2.20 -22.99
N ALA A 570 4.66 1.38 -23.18
CA ALA A 570 6.04 1.70 -22.83
C ALA A 570 6.75 2.13 -24.11
N VAL A 571 7.26 3.35 -24.14
CA VAL A 571 7.74 4.02 -25.36
C VAL A 571 9.18 4.49 -25.24
N ASN A 572 9.86 4.67 -26.37
CA ASN A 572 11.22 5.22 -26.45
C ASN A 572 11.20 6.77 -26.42
N GLU A 573 12.36 7.41 -26.63
CA GLU A 573 12.48 8.89 -26.61
C GLU A 573 11.70 9.59 -27.73
N ILE A 574 11.40 8.89 -28.84
CA ILE A 574 10.60 9.42 -29.96
C ILE A 574 9.11 9.05 -29.86
N ASN A 575 8.68 8.42 -28.76
CA ASN A 575 7.32 7.96 -28.46
C ASN A 575 6.81 6.77 -29.27
N ASP A 576 7.70 5.99 -29.90
CA ASP A 576 7.33 4.71 -30.50
C ASP A 576 7.28 3.61 -29.43
N THR A 577 6.34 2.67 -29.57
CA THR A 577 6.20 1.54 -28.64
C THR A 577 7.43 0.65 -28.72
N VAL A 578 8.04 0.36 -27.57
CA VAL A 578 9.26 -0.45 -27.46
C VAL A 578 8.91 -1.93 -27.49
N LYS A 579 9.51 -2.68 -28.42
CA LYS A 579 9.33 -4.13 -28.55
C LYS A 579 9.97 -4.87 -27.38
N ASP A 580 9.51 -6.10 -27.14
CA ASP A 580 9.98 -7.01 -26.08
C ASP A 580 9.89 -6.52 -24.63
N TYR A 581 9.37 -5.32 -24.40
CA TYR A 581 8.84 -4.94 -23.10
C TYR A 581 7.56 -5.73 -22.82
N ASN A 582 7.73 -6.93 -22.24
CA ASN A 582 6.67 -7.90 -21.95
C ASN A 582 6.46 -8.07 -20.43
N ALA A 583 6.62 -6.98 -19.66
CA ALA A 583 6.41 -6.96 -18.22
C ALA A 583 4.98 -7.34 -17.82
N SER A 584 4.75 -7.78 -16.58
CA SER A 584 3.38 -7.98 -16.09
C SER A 584 2.79 -6.67 -15.60
N ILE A 585 1.49 -6.44 -15.82
CA ILE A 585 0.81 -5.23 -15.29
C ILE A 585 0.91 -5.10 -13.77
N ILE A 586 1.07 -6.22 -13.04
CA ILE A 586 1.21 -6.21 -11.58
C ILE A 586 2.59 -5.72 -11.09
N SER A 587 3.59 -5.62 -11.99
CA SER A 587 4.87 -4.98 -11.67
C SER A 587 4.77 -3.45 -11.71
N LEU A 588 3.65 -2.91 -12.20
CA LEU A 588 3.39 -1.48 -12.19
C LEU A 588 2.64 -1.06 -10.92
N ASN A 589 2.93 0.16 -10.50
CA ASN A 589 2.19 0.89 -9.49
C ASN A 589 1.19 1.81 -10.18
N ILE A 590 -0.11 1.57 -9.98
CA ILE A 590 -1.20 2.40 -10.50
C ILE A 590 -1.91 3.06 -9.32
N GLN A 591 -1.61 4.33 -9.08
CA GLN A 591 -2.11 5.05 -7.92
C GLN A 591 -3.13 6.13 -8.31
N PRO A 592 -4.37 6.06 -7.78
CA PRO A 592 -5.32 7.14 -7.95
C PRO A 592 -4.97 8.29 -6.99
N THR A 593 -4.99 9.51 -7.51
CA THR A 593 -4.93 10.73 -6.70
C THR A 593 -6.10 11.60 -7.06
N LEU A 594 -6.82 12.07 -6.06
CA LEU A 594 -7.89 13.02 -6.27
C LEU A 594 -7.30 14.29 -6.91
N PHE A 595 -7.86 14.71 -8.04
CA PHE A 595 -7.43 15.92 -8.73
C PHE A 595 -8.41 17.03 -8.41
N ILE A 596 -7.99 17.93 -7.52
CA ILE A 596 -8.69 19.18 -7.21
C ILE A 596 -7.89 20.30 -7.86
N PRO A 597 -8.46 21.08 -8.79
CA PRO A 597 -7.80 22.27 -9.32
C PRO A 597 -7.47 23.25 -8.19
N ASP A 598 -6.27 23.84 -8.21
CA ASP A 598 -5.74 24.70 -7.13
C ASP A 598 -6.65 25.89 -6.76
N GLU A 599 -7.54 26.30 -7.67
CA GLU A 599 -8.49 27.39 -7.47
C GLU A 599 -9.71 27.01 -6.60
N LEU A 600 -9.89 25.73 -6.29
CA LEU A 600 -11.06 25.21 -5.58
C LEU A 600 -10.66 24.61 -4.23
N ASN A 601 -11.12 25.21 -3.13
CA ASN A 601 -10.93 24.69 -1.77
C ASN A 601 -11.93 23.55 -1.47
N ILE A 602 -11.91 22.50 -2.29
CA ILE A 602 -12.78 21.33 -2.20
C ILE A 602 -12.03 20.21 -1.47
N SER A 603 -12.70 19.52 -0.56
CA SER A 603 -12.17 18.31 0.09
C SER A 603 -13.11 17.15 -0.20
N CYS A 604 -12.61 16.10 -0.85
CA CYS A 604 -13.37 14.87 -1.05
C CYS A 604 -13.02 13.82 0.00
N PRO A 605 -14.02 13.06 0.51
CA PRO A 605 -13.82 12.11 1.61
C PRO A 605 -12.79 11.02 1.37
N SER A 606 -12.54 10.61 0.13
CA SER A 606 -11.77 9.40 -0.20
C SER A 606 -10.93 9.57 -1.46
N ASN A 607 -9.75 8.94 -1.50
CA ASN A 607 -8.96 8.81 -2.74
C ASN A 607 -9.40 7.59 -3.59
N GLY A 608 -10.34 6.78 -3.09
CA GLY A 608 -10.70 5.50 -3.68
C GLY A 608 -9.57 4.47 -3.63
N TYR A 609 -9.84 3.27 -4.12
CA TYR A 609 -8.83 2.26 -4.37
C TYR A 609 -8.93 1.74 -5.80
N VAL A 610 -7.79 1.29 -6.30
CA VAL A 610 -7.63 0.70 -7.62
C VAL A 610 -7.34 -0.78 -7.45
N LYS A 611 -8.02 -1.61 -8.25
CA LYS A 611 -7.74 -3.04 -8.35
C LYS A 611 -7.55 -3.43 -9.81
N ILE A 612 -6.47 -4.12 -10.11
CA ILE A 612 -6.26 -4.73 -11.42
C ILE A 612 -7.04 -6.04 -11.45
N GLU A 613 -8.00 -6.18 -12.36
CA GLU A 613 -8.85 -7.38 -12.43
C GLU A 613 -8.14 -8.55 -13.13
N ASN A 614 -7.37 -8.28 -14.20
CA ASN A 614 -6.69 -9.31 -14.98
C ASN A 614 -5.20 -9.41 -14.63
N LYS A 615 -4.89 -10.05 -13.50
CA LYS A 615 -3.52 -10.14 -12.97
C LYS A 615 -2.51 -10.90 -13.84
N SER A 616 -2.98 -11.74 -14.76
CA SER A 616 -2.11 -12.53 -15.66
C SER A 616 -1.68 -11.77 -16.92
N GLN A 617 -2.21 -10.57 -17.17
CA GLN A 617 -1.87 -9.82 -18.38
C GLN A 617 -0.42 -9.32 -18.33
N LYS A 618 0.27 -9.52 -19.44
CA LYS A 618 1.58 -8.95 -19.74
C LYS A 618 1.43 -7.94 -20.86
N PHE A 619 2.34 -6.98 -20.89
CA PHE A 619 2.57 -6.20 -22.10
C PHE A 619 2.88 -7.14 -23.26
N LEU A 620 2.41 -6.78 -24.45
CA LEU A 620 2.75 -7.40 -25.72
C LEU A 620 3.52 -6.35 -26.52
N ASN A 621 4.83 -6.52 -26.64
CA ASN A 621 5.72 -5.59 -27.33
C ASN A 621 5.49 -4.14 -26.90
N GLY A 622 5.51 -3.90 -25.59
CA GLY A 622 5.39 -2.56 -25.03
C GLY A 622 3.96 -2.03 -24.91
N GLU A 623 2.91 -2.75 -25.31
CA GLU A 623 1.52 -2.29 -25.16
C GLU A 623 0.66 -3.27 -24.37
N ILE A 624 -0.23 -2.75 -23.51
CA ILE A 624 -1.24 -3.54 -22.79
C ILE A 624 -2.58 -2.80 -22.72
N ASN A 625 -3.66 -3.53 -22.96
CA ASN A 625 -5.02 -3.10 -22.65
C ASN A 625 -5.46 -3.75 -21.33
N ALA A 626 -5.39 -2.96 -20.25
CA ALA A 626 -5.63 -3.42 -18.89
C ALA A 626 -7.03 -3.06 -18.41
N THR A 627 -7.73 -4.02 -17.82
CA THR A 627 -8.99 -3.78 -17.10
C THR A 627 -8.71 -3.50 -15.63
N ILE A 628 -9.14 -2.33 -15.18
CA ILE A 628 -8.94 -1.82 -13.84
C ILE A 628 -10.30 -1.49 -13.22
N LYS A 629 -10.47 -1.85 -11.95
CA LYS A 629 -11.62 -1.45 -11.13
C LYS A 629 -11.25 -0.25 -10.26
N PHE A 630 -12.10 0.77 -10.28
CA PHE A 630 -11.98 1.92 -9.38
C PHE A 630 -13.23 2.07 -8.50
N SER A 631 -13.01 2.34 -7.21
CA SER A 631 -14.08 2.23 -6.20
C SER A 631 -14.93 3.49 -6.00
N GLU A 632 -14.45 4.65 -6.44
CA GLU A 632 -15.00 5.95 -6.05
C GLU A 632 -15.41 6.81 -7.24
N THR A 633 -16.06 7.94 -6.93
CA THR A 633 -16.51 8.94 -7.90
C THR A 633 -15.71 10.22 -7.76
N GLY A 634 -15.51 10.96 -8.83
CA GLY A 634 -14.85 12.27 -8.80
C GLY A 634 -13.85 12.38 -9.93
N LEU A 635 -13.09 13.47 -9.95
CA LEU A 635 -12.00 13.63 -10.89
C LEU A 635 -10.71 13.10 -10.27
N PHE A 636 -10.12 12.12 -10.94
CA PHE A 636 -8.94 11.43 -10.45
C PHE A 636 -7.84 11.46 -11.49
N LYS A 637 -6.62 11.69 -11.02
CA LYS A 637 -5.39 11.56 -11.76
C LYS A 637 -4.76 10.21 -11.41
N PHE A 638 -4.52 9.37 -12.40
CA PHE A 638 -3.93 8.05 -12.24
C PHE A 638 -2.47 8.14 -12.66
N LYS A 639 -1.56 7.91 -11.72
CA LYS A 639 -0.12 7.80 -12.00
C LYS A 639 0.22 6.33 -12.22
N VAL A 640 0.81 6.04 -13.38
CA VAL A 640 1.36 4.72 -13.72
C VAL A 640 2.88 4.83 -13.68
N SER A 641 3.49 4.06 -12.78
CA SER A 641 4.95 4.01 -12.60
C SER A 641 5.40 2.57 -12.35
N GLU A 642 6.71 2.33 -12.38
CA GLU A 642 7.24 1.07 -11.87
C GLU A 642 7.03 0.95 -10.34
N LYS A 643 7.07 -0.28 -9.84
CA LYS A 643 7.02 -0.60 -8.42
C LYS A 643 8.44 -0.92 -7.93
N ASN A 644 8.82 -0.34 -6.79
CA ASN A 644 10.13 -0.61 -6.19
C ASN A 644 10.37 -2.12 -5.97
N GLY A 645 11.51 -2.64 -6.41
CA GLY A 645 11.88 -4.05 -6.38
C GLY A 645 11.26 -4.93 -7.48
N SER A 646 10.65 -4.35 -8.51
CA SER A 646 10.05 -5.07 -9.65
C SER A 646 10.29 -4.34 -10.98
N GLU A 647 11.28 -3.46 -11.01
CA GLU A 647 11.58 -2.57 -12.12
C GLU A 647 12.31 -3.33 -13.22
N TRP A 648 12.19 -2.83 -14.45
CA TRP A 648 12.78 -3.48 -15.61
C TRP A 648 14.31 -3.54 -15.52
N ALA A 649 14.91 -2.45 -15.06
CA ALA A 649 16.35 -2.30 -14.85
C ALA A 649 16.76 -2.60 -13.40
N TYR A 650 16.34 -3.75 -12.88
CA TYR A 650 16.68 -4.15 -11.51
C TYR A 650 18.16 -4.56 -11.38
N VAL A 651 18.73 -5.14 -12.46
CA VAL A 651 20.15 -5.56 -12.50
C VAL A 651 21.10 -4.39 -12.22
N ASP A 652 20.74 -3.19 -12.66
CA ASP A 652 21.54 -1.96 -12.54
C ASP A 652 21.33 -1.17 -11.22
N ARG A 653 20.65 -1.74 -10.22
CA ARG A 653 20.26 -1.01 -9.00
C ARG A 653 21.45 -0.46 -8.20
N ASP A 654 22.61 -1.10 -8.34
CA ASP A 654 23.79 -0.83 -7.52
C ASP A 654 24.75 0.18 -8.19
N ASP A 655 24.52 0.55 -9.45
CA ASP A 655 25.39 1.46 -10.22
C ASP A 655 24.70 2.51 -11.09
N THR A 656 23.37 2.44 -11.24
CA THR A 656 22.58 3.43 -11.99
C THR A 656 21.59 4.10 -11.05
N ASN A 657 21.67 5.44 -10.96
CA ASN A 657 20.76 6.22 -10.13
C ASN A 657 19.29 6.04 -10.55
N ASP A 658 18.37 6.01 -9.58
CA ASP A 658 16.94 5.76 -9.80
C ASP A 658 16.27 6.70 -10.82
N ASP A 659 16.68 7.97 -10.86
CA ASP A 659 16.16 8.98 -11.82
C ASP A 659 16.43 8.60 -13.29
N ILE A 660 17.41 7.73 -13.53
CA ILE A 660 17.85 7.25 -14.83
C ILE A 660 17.54 5.76 -14.99
N ARG A 661 17.46 4.99 -13.90
CA ARG A 661 17.14 3.58 -13.92
C ARG A 661 15.64 3.31 -14.16
N TYR A 662 14.76 4.17 -13.64
CA TYR A 662 13.31 3.99 -13.77
C TYR A 662 12.73 4.48 -15.09
N ILE A 663 11.75 3.73 -15.60
CA ILE A 663 10.88 4.17 -16.70
C ILE A 663 10.08 5.38 -16.23
N GLN A 664 10.15 6.48 -16.97
CA GLN A 664 9.47 7.71 -16.58
C GLN A 664 7.96 7.48 -16.45
N PRO A 665 7.34 7.90 -15.34
CA PRO A 665 5.94 7.61 -15.08
C PRO A 665 5.01 8.41 -16.00
N SER A 666 3.80 7.89 -16.20
CA SER A 666 2.73 8.58 -16.95
C SER A 666 1.57 8.96 -16.04
N GLU A 667 0.82 9.98 -16.43
CA GLU A 667 -0.36 10.43 -15.70
C GLU A 667 -1.52 10.72 -16.64
N ILE A 668 -2.72 10.25 -16.27
CA ILE A 668 -3.96 10.51 -17.02
C ILE A 668 -5.09 10.88 -16.06
N LYS A 669 -6.04 11.70 -16.53
CA LYS A 669 -7.20 12.14 -15.73
C LYS A 669 -8.48 11.46 -16.20
N PHE A 670 -9.31 11.06 -15.24
CA PHE A 670 -10.61 10.44 -15.47
C PHE A 670 -11.67 11.03 -14.55
N ALA A 671 -12.87 11.26 -15.08
CA ALA A 671 -14.04 11.66 -14.31
C ALA A 671 -14.96 10.46 -14.05
N PHE A 672 -15.09 10.09 -12.78
CA PHE A 672 -15.90 8.96 -12.33
C PHE A 672 -17.26 9.37 -11.79
N ILE A 673 -18.31 8.67 -12.21
CA ILE A 673 -19.70 8.81 -11.79
C ILE A 673 -20.20 7.52 -11.14
N PRO A 674 -21.25 7.55 -10.30
CA PRO A 674 -21.78 6.33 -9.70
C PRO A 674 -22.18 5.29 -10.75
N TYR A 675 -22.04 4.01 -10.42
CA TYR A 675 -22.44 2.92 -11.30
C TYR A 675 -23.97 2.74 -11.32
N LYS A 676 -24.60 2.88 -10.15
CA LYS A 676 -26.06 2.82 -9.95
C LYS A 676 -26.50 3.68 -8.78
N PHE A 677 -27.81 3.95 -8.72
CA PHE A 677 -28.46 4.60 -7.58
C PHE A 677 -29.53 3.69 -7.00
N GLU A 678 -29.55 3.54 -5.68
CA GLU A 678 -30.62 2.85 -4.96
C GLU A 678 -31.53 3.87 -4.27
N THR A 679 -32.84 3.77 -4.50
CA THR A 679 -33.82 4.72 -3.96
C THR A 679 -34.73 4.03 -2.95
N ASN A 680 -34.80 4.63 -1.77
CA ASN A 680 -35.70 4.28 -0.70
C ASN A 680 -36.58 5.48 -0.36
N ALA A 681 -37.77 5.23 0.19
CA ALA A 681 -38.59 6.28 0.76
C ALA A 681 -39.40 5.77 1.96
N THR A 682 -39.91 6.71 2.74
CA THR A 682 -40.93 6.49 3.78
C THR A 682 -42.10 7.44 3.52
N TYR A 683 -43.31 7.02 3.88
CA TYR A 683 -44.54 7.80 3.71
C TYR A 683 -45.15 8.12 5.07
N GLU A 684 -44.95 9.35 5.52
CA GLU A 684 -45.24 9.76 6.88
C GLU A 684 -46.06 11.06 6.93
N THR A 685 -46.41 11.48 8.13
CA THR A 685 -47.20 12.69 8.38
C THR A 685 -46.50 13.57 9.41
N THR A 686 -46.74 14.88 9.34
CA THR A 686 -46.09 15.85 10.24
C THR A 686 -46.55 15.73 11.70
N ASN A 687 -47.72 15.13 11.94
CA ASN A 687 -48.24 14.84 13.28
C ASN A 687 -47.92 13.41 13.77
N GLY A 688 -47.23 12.59 12.97
CA GLY A 688 -46.84 11.22 13.32
C GLY A 688 -48.00 10.22 13.38
N LYS A 689 -49.16 10.54 12.80
CA LYS A 689 -50.35 9.68 12.77
C LYS A 689 -50.62 9.13 11.37
N ASP A 690 -51.47 8.11 11.26
CA ASP A 690 -51.92 7.62 9.94
C ASP A 690 -52.95 8.54 9.25
N TRP A 691 -53.14 9.74 9.78
CA TRP A 691 -54.04 10.76 9.26
C TRP A 691 -53.50 12.17 9.47
N VAL A 692 -53.91 13.08 8.60
CA VAL A 692 -53.67 14.54 8.72
C VAL A 692 -54.93 15.32 8.39
N TYR A 693 -55.01 16.56 8.87
CA TYR A 693 -56.05 17.48 8.42
C TYR A 693 -55.73 18.07 7.05
N MET A 694 -56.75 18.21 6.20
CA MET A 694 -56.65 18.90 4.91
C MET A 694 -56.26 20.36 5.13
N ASN A 695 -55.19 20.79 4.47
CA ASN A 695 -54.61 22.11 4.60
C ASN A 695 -53.92 22.51 3.29
N THR A 696 -54.11 23.75 2.84
CA THR A 696 -53.30 24.28 1.73
C THR A 696 -51.92 24.65 2.26
N ILE A 697 -50.87 24.08 1.65
CA ILE A 697 -49.48 24.33 2.04
C ILE A 697 -49.10 25.78 1.67
N PRO A 698 -48.46 26.54 2.58
CA PRO A 698 -47.95 27.87 2.26
C PRO A 698 -46.72 27.80 1.35
N LYS A 699 -46.57 28.79 0.45
CA LYS A 699 -45.53 28.81 -0.60
C LYS A 699 -44.07 28.87 -0.10
N SER A 700 -43.82 29.17 1.18
CA SER A 700 -42.48 29.55 1.66
C SER A 700 -42.11 28.98 3.03
N SER A 701 -42.80 27.95 3.52
CA SER A 701 -42.46 27.36 4.82
C SER A 701 -42.84 25.89 4.90
N ILE A 702 -42.02 25.12 5.63
CA ILE A 702 -42.31 23.73 5.97
C ILE A 702 -43.72 23.65 6.61
N PRO A 703 -44.63 22.84 6.05
CA PRO A 703 -46.00 22.77 6.56
C PRO A 703 -46.07 22.06 7.91
N LYS A 704 -46.88 22.58 8.84
CA LYS A 704 -47.14 21.96 10.15
C LYS A 704 -48.11 20.78 10.08
N MET A 705 -48.98 20.76 9.07
CA MET A 705 -50.01 19.74 8.87
C MET A 705 -49.96 19.27 7.41
N SER A 706 -49.33 18.14 7.15
CA SER A 706 -49.11 17.59 5.82
C SER A 706 -48.71 16.12 5.89
N ALA A 707 -48.97 15.37 4.82
CA ALA A 707 -48.22 14.15 4.57
C ALA A 707 -46.88 14.51 3.89
N TYR A 708 -45.89 13.64 4.00
CA TYR A 708 -44.64 13.81 3.28
C TYR A 708 -44.00 12.48 2.88
N ILE A 709 -43.24 12.53 1.79
CA ILE A 709 -42.43 11.43 1.28
C ILE A 709 -40.99 11.79 1.57
N ASN A 710 -40.33 10.99 2.40
CA ASN A 710 -38.94 11.21 2.76
C ASN A 710 -38.06 10.23 1.99
N TYR A 711 -37.43 10.72 0.93
CA TYR A 711 -36.56 9.98 0.03
C TYR A 711 -35.14 9.84 0.61
N THR A 712 -34.54 8.70 0.36
CA THR A 712 -33.11 8.44 0.57
C THR A 712 -32.59 7.77 -0.69
N VAL A 713 -31.68 8.45 -1.39
CA VAL A 713 -31.05 7.98 -2.62
C VAL A 713 -29.57 7.72 -2.33
N ILE A 714 -29.08 6.53 -2.69
CA ILE A 714 -27.73 6.07 -2.36
C ILE A 714 -26.96 5.84 -3.66
N ALA A 715 -25.89 6.59 -3.86
CA ALA A 715 -24.94 6.41 -4.96
C ALA A 715 -24.03 5.22 -4.68
N LYS A 716 -23.95 4.27 -5.62
CA LYS A 716 -23.17 3.04 -5.45
C LYS A 716 -22.24 2.75 -6.62
N ASN A 717 -21.11 2.12 -6.32
CA ASN A 717 -20.20 1.55 -7.31
C ASN A 717 -20.70 0.18 -7.80
N GLU A 718 -19.96 -0.41 -8.75
CA GLU A 718 -20.29 -1.71 -9.35
C GLU A 718 -20.46 -2.85 -8.32
N ASP A 719 -19.63 -2.86 -7.27
CA ASP A 719 -19.68 -3.86 -6.20
C ASP A 719 -20.85 -3.63 -5.21
N GLY A 720 -21.60 -2.53 -5.36
CA GLY A 720 -22.73 -2.17 -4.51
C GLY A 720 -22.37 -1.41 -3.22
N ASN A 721 -21.11 -1.00 -3.07
CA ASN A 721 -20.65 -0.14 -1.99
C ASN A 721 -21.00 1.32 -2.27
N ILE A 722 -21.19 2.11 -1.20
CA ILE A 722 -21.51 3.55 -1.32
C ILE A 722 -20.28 4.31 -1.80
N THR A 723 -20.45 5.16 -2.82
CA THR A 723 -19.39 6.06 -3.32
C THR A 723 -19.38 7.34 -2.48
N GLN A 724 -18.44 7.46 -1.55
CA GLN A 724 -18.40 8.54 -0.56
C GLN A 724 -18.15 9.90 -1.20
N ASN A 725 -17.41 9.92 -2.30
CA ASN A 725 -17.11 11.18 -2.96
C ASN A 725 -18.28 11.77 -3.73
N PHE A 726 -19.40 11.05 -3.89
CA PHE A 726 -20.59 11.64 -4.49
C PHE A 726 -21.29 12.55 -3.48
N THR A 727 -20.76 13.76 -3.33
CA THR A 727 -21.15 14.77 -2.34
C THR A 727 -21.09 16.16 -2.96
N ASN A 728 -21.82 17.11 -2.38
CA ASN A 728 -21.95 18.48 -2.89
C ASN A 728 -20.61 19.22 -3.07
N GLN A 729 -19.58 18.90 -2.29
CA GLN A 729 -18.26 19.51 -2.41
C GLN A 729 -17.50 19.00 -3.64
N CYS A 730 -17.60 17.70 -3.94
CA CYS A 730 -16.88 17.05 -5.04
C CYS A 730 -17.63 17.12 -6.38
N PHE A 731 -18.95 17.30 -6.30
CA PHE A 731 -19.89 17.32 -7.43
C PHE A 731 -20.80 18.56 -7.35
N SER A 732 -20.20 19.73 -7.10
CA SER A 732 -20.90 21.02 -7.01
C SER A 732 -21.38 21.52 -8.38
N ASP A 733 -22.60 22.06 -8.44
CA ASP A 733 -23.15 22.72 -9.63
C ASP A 733 -22.49 24.09 -9.95
N GLU A 734 -21.64 24.61 -9.05
CA GLU A 734 -21.08 25.98 -9.12
C GLU A 734 -19.71 26.06 -9.84
N SER A 735 -19.05 24.95 -10.14
CA SER A 735 -17.72 24.94 -10.78
C SER A 735 -17.79 24.76 -12.30
N TYR A 736 -17.12 25.65 -13.05
CA TYR A 736 -17.35 25.88 -14.48
C TYR A 736 -16.93 24.72 -15.40
N GLU A 737 -15.94 23.91 -15.01
CA GLU A 737 -15.42 22.79 -15.82
C GLU A 737 -16.01 21.42 -15.39
N TYR A 738 -16.59 21.36 -14.19
CA TYR A 738 -17.04 20.12 -13.53
C TYR A 738 -18.54 20.11 -13.23
N ARG A 739 -19.34 20.82 -14.04
CA ARG A 739 -20.81 20.76 -13.98
C ARG A 739 -21.29 19.33 -14.23
N THR A 740 -21.28 18.52 -13.20
CA THR A 740 -22.18 17.38 -13.11
C THR A 740 -23.51 17.96 -12.67
N THR A 741 -24.32 18.42 -13.63
CA THR A 741 -25.74 18.72 -13.40
C THR A 741 -26.47 17.40 -13.16
N PHE A 742 -26.04 16.67 -12.14
CA PHE A 742 -26.53 15.35 -11.83
C PHE A 742 -27.78 15.52 -10.98
N ASP A 743 -28.86 15.83 -11.67
CA ASP A 743 -30.20 15.92 -11.14
C ASP A 743 -30.91 14.59 -11.37
N LEU A 744 -31.43 13.99 -10.29
CA LEU A 744 -32.29 12.82 -10.37
C LEU A 744 -33.74 13.24 -10.22
N TYR A 745 -34.57 12.82 -11.17
CA TYR A 745 -36.01 12.96 -11.07
C TYR A 745 -36.54 11.91 -10.12
N LEU A 746 -37.21 12.36 -9.06
CA LEU A 746 -37.94 11.52 -8.13
C LEU A 746 -39.38 11.44 -8.62
N ASN A 747 -39.90 10.22 -8.77
CA ASN A 747 -41.27 9.99 -9.19
C ASN A 747 -41.93 9.01 -8.22
N THR A 748 -43.12 9.38 -7.75
CA THR A 748 -43.94 8.58 -6.84
C THR A 748 -45.21 8.18 -7.59
N GLU A 749 -45.54 6.89 -7.61
CA GLU A 749 -46.88 6.46 -7.99
C GLU A 749 -47.79 6.43 -6.75
N ILE A 750 -48.91 7.13 -6.83
CA ILE A 750 -49.92 7.18 -5.75
C ILE A 750 -51.29 6.80 -6.27
N ASN A 751 -52.16 6.32 -5.38
CA ASN A 751 -53.56 6.05 -5.65
C ASN A 751 -54.44 6.93 -4.77
N SER A 752 -55.32 7.72 -5.39
CA SER A 752 -56.27 8.58 -4.68
C SER A 752 -57.68 8.00 -4.74
N SER A 753 -58.37 7.99 -3.59
CA SER A 753 -59.78 7.57 -3.53
C SER A 753 -60.77 8.60 -4.10
N SER A 754 -60.31 9.81 -4.45
CA SER A 754 -61.17 10.92 -4.91
C SER A 754 -60.41 11.88 -5.81
N GLU A 755 -61.13 12.60 -6.67
CA GLU A 755 -60.57 13.69 -7.46
C GLU A 755 -60.39 14.94 -6.58
N ILE A 756 -59.16 15.42 -6.45
CA ILE A 756 -58.81 16.55 -5.57
C ILE A 756 -57.65 17.37 -6.10
N ASN A 757 -57.51 18.60 -5.61
CA ASN A 757 -56.32 19.41 -5.79
C ASN A 757 -55.40 19.25 -4.59
N ILE A 758 -54.10 19.12 -4.83
CA ILE A 758 -53.07 19.14 -3.81
C ILE A 758 -52.10 20.30 -4.04
N SER A 759 -51.59 20.80 -2.93
CA SER A 759 -50.39 21.61 -2.89
C SER A 759 -49.21 20.73 -2.47
N GLN A 760 -48.09 20.89 -3.16
CA GLN A 760 -46.83 20.20 -2.93
C GLN A 760 -45.73 21.23 -2.64
N TYR A 761 -44.85 20.90 -1.70
CA TYR A 761 -43.67 21.68 -1.37
C TYR A 761 -42.45 20.77 -1.19
N ASP A 762 -41.36 21.11 -1.86
CA ASP A 762 -40.02 20.58 -1.59
C ASP A 762 -39.03 21.75 -1.42
N ASP A 763 -37.79 21.45 -1.05
CA ASP A 763 -36.76 22.49 -0.80
C ASP A 763 -36.44 23.35 -2.04
N ASN A 764 -36.86 22.93 -3.24
CA ASN A 764 -36.58 23.61 -4.49
C ASN A 764 -37.78 24.38 -5.04
N ASN A 765 -39.02 23.89 -4.85
CA ASN A 765 -40.21 24.42 -5.50
C ASN A 765 -41.52 24.17 -4.73
N TYR A 766 -42.48 25.05 -4.99
CA TYR A 766 -43.89 24.87 -4.66
C TYR A 766 -44.68 24.60 -5.93
N THR A 767 -45.50 23.55 -5.94
CA THR A 767 -46.33 23.16 -7.09
C THR A 767 -47.75 22.85 -6.67
N ASN A 768 -48.72 23.22 -7.50
CA ASN A 768 -50.11 22.79 -7.36
C ASN A 768 -50.38 21.76 -8.45
N CYS A 769 -51.04 20.65 -8.09
CA CYS A 769 -51.46 19.64 -9.06
C CYS A 769 -52.81 19.03 -8.67
N SER A 770 -53.47 18.41 -9.64
CA SER A 770 -54.75 17.73 -9.44
C SER A 770 -54.52 16.22 -9.50
N LEU A 771 -55.09 15.49 -8.55
CA LEU A 771 -55.14 14.04 -8.57
C LEU A 771 -56.52 13.58 -9.05
N ASN A 772 -56.53 12.63 -9.96
CA ASN A 772 -57.72 11.91 -10.39
C ASN A 772 -58.03 10.74 -9.44
N ILE A 773 -59.22 10.16 -9.53
CA ILE A 773 -59.51 8.88 -8.88
C ILE A 773 -58.61 7.79 -9.48
N GLY A 774 -57.99 6.97 -8.63
CA GLY A 774 -57.06 5.93 -9.09
C GLY A 774 -55.60 6.40 -9.10
N LYS A 775 -54.81 5.86 -10.05
CA LYS A 775 -53.37 6.08 -10.11
C LYS A 775 -52.99 7.48 -10.60
N ASN A 776 -52.04 8.12 -9.93
CA ASN A 776 -51.45 9.42 -10.25
C ASN A 776 -49.95 9.41 -9.97
N SER A 777 -49.26 10.50 -10.32
CA SER A 777 -47.83 10.66 -10.06
C SER A 777 -47.50 11.98 -9.36
N ILE A 778 -46.65 11.91 -8.34
CA ILE A 778 -46.00 13.07 -7.71
C ILE A 778 -44.55 13.10 -8.17
N LYS A 779 -44.03 14.27 -8.56
CA LYS A 779 -42.68 14.42 -9.11
C LYS A 779 -41.88 15.47 -8.34
N SER A 780 -40.58 15.25 -8.19
CA SER A 780 -39.62 16.20 -7.64
C SER A 780 -38.22 15.92 -8.22
N ILE A 781 -37.22 16.68 -7.78
CA ILE A 781 -35.83 16.55 -8.19
C ILE A 781 -34.95 16.55 -6.94
N ILE A 782 -33.96 15.65 -6.91
CA ILE A 782 -32.84 15.73 -5.98
C ILE A 782 -31.58 16.11 -6.74
N LYS A 783 -30.93 17.19 -6.30
CA LYS A 783 -29.70 17.71 -6.90
C LYS A 783 -28.48 17.04 -6.30
N SER A 784 -27.36 17.01 -7.02
CA SER A 784 -26.04 16.60 -6.52
C SER A 784 -25.65 17.32 -5.21
N SER A 785 -26.02 18.59 -5.09
CA SER A 785 -25.79 19.42 -3.90
C SER A 785 -26.50 18.93 -2.62
N GLN A 786 -27.45 18.01 -2.73
CA GLN A 786 -28.19 17.43 -1.60
C GLN A 786 -27.62 16.07 -1.16
N PHE A 787 -26.52 15.63 -1.76
CA PHE A 787 -25.81 14.41 -1.36
C PHE A 787 -24.71 14.73 -0.34
N THR A 788 -24.61 13.88 0.67
CA THR A 788 -23.52 13.86 1.64
C THR A 788 -22.99 12.44 1.71
N ASN A 789 -21.71 12.26 1.42
CA ASN A 789 -21.03 10.96 1.44
C ASN A 789 -21.76 9.86 0.64
N GLY A 790 -22.24 10.19 -0.56
CA GLY A 790 -22.98 9.26 -1.42
C GLY A 790 -24.46 9.08 -1.06
N ILE A 791 -24.97 9.74 -0.02
CA ILE A 791 -26.36 9.62 0.43
C ILE A 791 -27.08 10.96 0.23
N GLY A 792 -28.05 10.97 -0.67
CA GLY A 792 -28.94 12.10 -0.93
C GLY A 792 -30.25 11.93 -0.17
N LYS A 793 -30.73 13.00 0.47
CA LYS A 793 -32.04 13.04 1.12
C LYS A 793 -32.89 14.15 0.54
N ALA A 794 -34.13 13.84 0.20
CA ALA A 794 -35.10 14.81 -0.29
C ALA A 794 -36.44 14.56 0.41
N LYS A 795 -37.16 15.64 0.73
CA LYS A 795 -38.46 15.54 1.39
C LYS A 795 -39.50 16.30 0.62
N ILE A 796 -40.56 15.60 0.21
CA ILE A 796 -41.68 16.15 -0.54
C ILE A 796 -42.88 16.19 0.38
N TYR A 797 -43.34 17.38 0.75
CA TYR A 797 -44.58 17.57 1.49
C TYR A 797 -45.74 17.73 0.52
N PHE A 798 -46.88 17.12 0.82
CA PHE A 798 -48.12 17.39 0.09
C PHE A 798 -49.35 17.27 0.98
N ASN A 799 -50.36 18.07 0.67
CA ASN A 799 -51.66 18.04 1.33
C ASN A 799 -52.77 18.46 0.37
N ILE A 800 -54.01 18.07 0.68
CA ILE A 800 -55.20 18.40 -0.08
C ILE A 800 -55.57 19.87 0.16
N ASP A 801 -55.75 20.61 -0.93
CA ASP A 801 -56.12 22.01 -0.89
C ASP A 801 -57.48 22.19 -0.23
N ARG A 802 -57.53 23.15 0.69
CA ARG A 802 -58.67 23.32 1.58
C ARG A 802 -59.55 24.49 1.12
N ASP A 803 -60.80 24.19 0.81
CA ASP A 803 -61.88 25.17 0.68
C ASP A 803 -62.57 25.32 2.05
N LYS A 804 -62.54 26.50 2.68
CA LYS A 804 -63.12 26.72 4.03
C LYS A 804 -64.66 26.76 4.02
N THR A 805 -65.27 26.91 2.84
CA THR A 805 -66.72 26.95 2.67
C THR A 805 -67.31 25.57 2.35
N LYS A 806 -66.50 24.65 1.82
CA LYS A 806 -66.93 23.32 1.39
C LYS A 806 -66.20 22.21 2.14
N ALA A 807 -66.93 21.54 3.04
CA ALA A 807 -66.41 20.36 3.74
C ALA A 807 -66.41 19.13 2.82
N VAL A 808 -65.34 18.33 2.90
CA VAL A 808 -65.11 17.15 2.05
C VAL A 808 -64.97 15.90 2.93
N PRO A 809 -65.64 14.78 2.63
CA PRO A 809 -65.47 13.54 3.41
C PRO A 809 -64.01 13.05 3.40
N PRO A 810 -63.63 12.11 4.28
CA PRO A 810 -62.26 11.64 4.33
C PRO A 810 -61.78 11.06 3.00
N ILE A 811 -60.52 11.33 2.66
CA ILE A 811 -59.87 10.83 1.45
C ILE A 811 -58.69 9.95 1.85
N LEU A 812 -58.52 8.83 1.16
CA LEU A 812 -57.40 7.93 1.32
C LEU A 812 -56.43 8.14 0.16
N ILE A 813 -55.17 8.45 0.49
CA ILE A 813 -54.07 8.45 -0.49
C ILE A 813 -53.12 7.31 -0.13
N THR A 814 -52.92 6.41 -1.09
CA THR A 814 -51.99 5.29 -0.96
C THR A 814 -50.77 5.56 -1.81
N LEU A 815 -49.59 5.56 -1.19
CA LEU A 815 -48.33 5.58 -1.89
C LEU A 815 -47.97 4.15 -2.31
N LEU A 816 -48.00 3.88 -3.61
CA LEU A 816 -47.79 2.55 -4.18
C LEU A 816 -46.29 2.27 -4.30
N GLU A 817 -45.58 3.16 -4.99
CA GLU A 817 -44.20 2.94 -5.41
C GLU A 817 -43.44 4.27 -5.47
N VAL A 818 -42.13 4.22 -5.19
CA VAL A 818 -41.19 5.28 -5.54
C VAL A 818 -40.15 4.80 -6.55
N ASN A 819 -39.77 5.68 -7.47
CA ASN A 819 -38.61 5.50 -8.32
C ASN A 819 -37.81 6.78 -8.57
N SER A 820 -36.58 6.60 -9.09
CA SER A 820 -35.68 7.67 -9.50
C SER A 820 -35.16 7.42 -10.91
N SER A 821 -34.97 8.47 -11.71
CA SER A 821 -34.44 8.39 -13.08
C SER A 821 -33.52 9.58 -13.42
N SER A 822 -32.55 9.39 -14.30
CA SER A 822 -31.78 10.47 -14.93
C SER A 822 -32.41 10.88 -16.26
N THR A 823 -32.18 12.12 -16.72
CA THR A 823 -32.68 12.62 -18.03
C THR A 823 -31.60 13.16 -18.95
N SER A 824 -30.33 13.16 -18.53
CA SER A 824 -29.24 13.73 -19.33
C SER A 824 -28.61 12.68 -20.24
N SER A 825 -28.40 13.05 -21.50
CA SER A 825 -27.78 12.23 -22.53
C SER A 825 -26.37 11.77 -22.17
N ASP A 826 -25.66 12.56 -21.37
CA ASP A 826 -24.32 12.25 -20.86
C ASP A 826 -24.34 11.05 -19.88
N TYR A 827 -25.51 10.66 -19.39
CA TYR A 827 -25.71 9.62 -18.37
C TYR A 827 -26.69 8.52 -18.79
N ASN A 828 -27.06 8.44 -20.08
CA ASN A 828 -27.97 7.43 -20.61
C ASN A 828 -27.48 5.98 -20.38
N ASP A 829 -26.16 5.80 -20.25
CA ASP A 829 -25.56 4.49 -19.98
C ASP A 829 -25.66 4.09 -18.49
N ILE A 830 -25.91 5.00 -17.54
CA ILE A 830 -26.00 4.68 -16.10
C ILE A 830 -27.31 3.96 -15.81
N ASN A 831 -27.22 2.78 -15.19
CA ASN A 831 -28.38 2.07 -14.67
C ASN A 831 -28.92 2.80 -13.42
N VAL A 832 -29.82 3.76 -13.62
CA VAL A 832 -30.58 4.35 -12.52
C VAL A 832 -31.73 3.41 -12.18
N ILE A 833 -31.47 2.46 -11.26
CA ILE A 833 -32.44 1.44 -10.84
C ILE A 833 -32.71 1.61 -9.36
N GLY A 834 -33.76 2.39 -9.05
CA GLY A 834 -34.20 2.61 -7.69
C GLY A 834 -35.70 2.45 -7.56
N LYS A 835 -36.25 1.28 -7.86
CA LYS A 835 -37.68 1.00 -7.70
C LYS A 835 -37.95 0.40 -6.32
N LYS A 836 -38.85 1.00 -5.54
CA LYS A 836 -39.30 0.44 -4.26
C LYS A 836 -40.81 0.52 -4.10
N ASP A 837 -41.41 -0.63 -3.84
CA ASP A 837 -42.81 -0.73 -3.44
C ASP A 837 -42.95 -0.31 -1.97
N ILE A 838 -43.92 0.57 -1.69
CA ILE A 838 -44.20 1.09 -0.35
C ILE A 838 -45.55 0.59 0.15
N ASN A 839 -46.60 0.68 -0.69
CA ASN A 839 -47.96 0.24 -0.40
C ASN A 839 -48.49 0.70 0.97
N SER A 840 -48.31 1.98 1.30
CA SER A 840 -48.76 2.59 2.56
C SER A 840 -49.81 3.66 2.30
N SER A 841 -50.82 3.76 3.17
CA SER A 841 -51.94 4.68 3.01
C SER A 841 -52.07 5.65 4.19
N LYS A 842 -52.42 6.91 3.89
CA LYS A 842 -52.74 7.92 4.91
C LYS A 842 -54.10 8.54 4.63
N LYS A 843 -54.83 8.89 5.69
CA LYS A 843 -56.15 9.53 5.61
C LYS A 843 -56.04 11.04 5.71
N PHE A 844 -56.82 11.73 4.90
CA PHE A 844 -56.91 13.19 4.93
C PHE A 844 -58.31 13.56 5.42
N TYR A 845 -58.37 14.26 6.55
CA TYR A 845 -59.61 14.65 7.19
C TYR A 845 -59.91 16.13 7.00
N TYR A 846 -61.14 16.45 6.66
CA TYR A 846 -61.60 17.83 6.70
C TYR A 846 -62.04 18.17 8.14
N GLY A 847 -61.17 18.85 8.88
CA GLY A 847 -61.38 19.17 10.30
C GLY A 847 -62.13 20.47 10.57
N ARG A 848 -62.76 20.62 11.74
CA ARG A 848 -63.17 21.92 12.28
C ARG A 848 -63.06 21.96 13.80
N VAL A 849 -62.93 23.15 14.38
CA VAL A 849 -63.30 23.36 15.79
C VAL A 849 -64.77 23.79 15.88
N TYR A 850 -65.51 23.17 16.79
CA TYR A 850 -66.92 23.42 17.02
C TYR A 850 -67.28 23.55 18.50
N ALA A 851 -68.16 24.50 18.80
CA ALA A 851 -68.77 24.65 20.11
C ALA A 851 -70.26 24.95 19.90
N PRO A 852 -71.17 24.22 20.56
CA PRO A 852 -72.58 24.58 20.56
C PRO A 852 -72.80 25.92 21.28
N ASN A 853 -73.99 26.47 21.19
CA ASN A 853 -74.35 27.63 22.00
C ASN A 853 -74.60 27.19 23.45
N TYR A 854 -74.03 27.93 24.40
CA TYR A 854 -74.08 27.58 25.82
C TYR A 854 -74.97 28.51 26.63
N ARG A 855 -75.67 27.92 27.61
CA ARG A 855 -76.36 28.64 28.69
C ARG A 855 -75.78 28.20 30.02
N LEU A 856 -75.12 29.10 30.74
CA LEU A 856 -74.36 28.77 31.96
C LEU A 856 -74.92 29.51 33.20
N THR A 857 -75.05 28.79 34.33
CA THR A 857 -74.97 29.39 35.68
C THR A 857 -73.51 29.64 36.05
N ASP A 858 -73.26 30.46 37.07
CA ASP A 858 -71.91 30.75 37.57
C ASP A 858 -71.07 29.46 37.71
N ASN A 859 -69.90 29.42 37.02
CA ASN A 859 -68.85 28.38 37.07
C ASN A 859 -69.15 27.02 36.39
N ASN A 860 -69.45 27.01 35.08
CA ASN A 860 -69.69 25.78 34.30
C ASN A 860 -68.66 25.52 33.20
N GLN A 861 -68.32 24.24 33.00
CA GLN A 861 -67.39 23.75 31.97
C GLN A 861 -68.02 23.83 30.57
N THR A 862 -67.33 24.49 29.63
CA THR A 862 -67.79 24.67 28.25
C THR A 862 -67.01 23.74 27.32
N LYS A 863 -67.66 22.75 26.70
CA LYS A 863 -66.97 21.81 25.79
C LYS A 863 -66.76 22.42 24.41
N ILE A 864 -65.54 22.33 23.89
CA ILE A 864 -65.20 22.70 22.53
C ILE A 864 -64.58 21.48 21.86
N PHE A 865 -65.10 21.08 20.71
CA PHE A 865 -64.77 19.84 20.03
C PHE A 865 -63.92 20.10 18.79
N ALA A 866 -62.88 19.29 18.59
CA ALA A 866 -62.26 19.09 17.29
C ALA A 866 -63.05 18.00 16.56
N GLU A 867 -63.56 18.30 15.38
CA GLU A 867 -64.45 17.43 14.63
C GLU A 867 -63.93 17.19 13.21
N ILE A 868 -64.34 16.09 12.60
CA ILE A 868 -64.12 15.76 11.19
C ILE A 868 -65.44 15.65 10.45
N TYR A 869 -65.43 16.05 9.19
CA TYR A 869 -66.59 15.90 8.32
C TYR A 869 -66.63 14.49 7.72
N CYS A 870 -67.78 13.82 7.84
CA CYS A 870 -68.02 12.48 7.33
C CYS A 870 -68.99 12.42 6.15
N GLY A 871 -69.83 13.44 5.98
CA GLY A 871 -70.94 13.38 5.03
C GLY A 871 -71.92 12.25 5.36
N GLU A 872 -72.80 11.93 4.42
CA GLU A 872 -73.89 10.97 4.64
C GLU A 872 -73.46 9.50 4.47
N THR A 873 -72.46 9.22 3.63
CA THR A 873 -72.19 7.85 3.12
C THR A 873 -70.71 7.44 3.13
N SER A 874 -69.79 8.21 3.74
CA SER A 874 -68.36 7.87 3.68
C SER A 874 -68.01 6.65 4.54
N SER A 875 -67.52 5.60 3.89
CA SER A 875 -66.98 4.39 4.53
C SER A 875 -65.61 4.60 5.18
N LEU A 876 -64.92 5.70 4.87
CA LEU A 876 -63.61 6.05 5.43
C LEU A 876 -63.70 6.76 6.79
N CYS A 877 -64.90 7.11 7.23
CA CYS A 877 -65.10 7.71 8.53
C CYS A 877 -65.00 6.68 9.67
N PRO A 878 -64.30 7.01 10.78
CA PRO A 878 -64.26 6.16 11.96
C PRO A 878 -65.67 5.92 12.51
N SER A 879 -66.05 4.66 12.64
CA SER A 879 -67.40 4.26 13.09
C SER A 879 -67.60 4.46 14.58
N ASP A 880 -66.51 4.40 15.35
CA ASP A 880 -66.43 4.54 16.81
C ASP A 880 -66.46 6.00 17.29
N TYR A 881 -66.23 6.97 16.40
CA TYR A 881 -66.30 8.39 16.74
C TYR A 881 -67.76 8.85 16.91
N GLU A 882 -68.03 9.58 17.99
CA GLU A 882 -69.35 10.14 18.28
C GLU A 882 -69.77 11.19 17.25
N LYS A 883 -71.08 11.26 16.95
CA LYS A 883 -71.64 12.35 16.13
C LYS A 883 -71.49 13.70 16.85
N SER A 884 -71.33 14.77 16.08
CA SER A 884 -71.37 16.13 16.61
C SER A 884 -72.72 16.42 17.28
N VAL A 885 -72.71 17.32 18.26
CA VAL A 885 -73.86 17.62 19.13
C VAL A 885 -75.11 18.03 18.35
N ASP A 886 -74.96 18.73 17.23
CA ASP A 886 -76.07 19.28 16.44
C ASP A 886 -75.92 19.09 14.93
N ASN A 887 -74.97 18.26 14.48
CA ASN A 887 -74.78 17.98 13.06
C ASN A 887 -74.29 16.55 12.81
N GLU A 888 -75.18 15.68 12.34
CA GLU A 888 -74.87 14.26 12.14
C GLU A 888 -73.83 13.98 11.06
N LEU A 889 -73.53 14.95 10.18
CA LEU A 889 -72.49 14.83 9.15
C LEU A 889 -71.08 15.03 9.70
N TRP A 890 -70.95 15.47 10.95
CA TRP A 890 -69.67 15.68 11.63
C TRP A 890 -69.52 14.70 12.78
N ARG A 891 -68.28 14.31 13.08
CA ARG A 891 -67.93 13.44 14.21
C ARG A 891 -66.78 14.01 15.02
N ILE A 892 -66.77 13.76 16.32
CA ILE A 892 -65.71 14.22 17.22
C ILE A 892 -64.44 13.43 16.94
N ASN A 893 -63.34 14.10 16.61
CA ASN A 893 -62.05 13.47 16.38
C ASN A 893 -61.39 13.13 17.72
N ARG A 894 -61.65 11.93 18.23
CA ARG A 894 -61.13 11.49 19.53
C ARG A 894 -59.61 11.46 19.60
N ASP A 895 -58.97 11.28 18.46
CA ASP A 895 -57.51 11.21 18.35
C ASP A 895 -56.87 12.60 18.21
N HIS A 896 -57.65 13.69 18.17
CA HIS A 896 -57.09 15.05 18.15
C HIS A 896 -56.41 15.39 19.47
N SER A 897 -55.22 15.96 19.36
CA SER A 897 -54.38 16.41 20.47
C SER A 897 -53.80 17.80 20.18
N LEU A 898 -53.12 18.40 21.15
CA LEU A 898 -52.54 19.74 21.00
C LEU A 898 -51.53 19.83 19.83
N THR A 899 -50.81 18.74 19.51
CA THR A 899 -49.84 18.73 18.39
C THR A 899 -50.51 18.71 17.01
N ASP A 900 -51.81 18.41 16.93
CA ASP A 900 -52.55 18.39 15.66
C ASP A 900 -53.21 19.73 15.34
N GLY A 901 -53.22 20.67 16.29
CA GLY A 901 -53.78 22.00 16.09
C GLY A 901 -54.18 22.64 17.42
N GLU A 902 -53.72 23.87 17.60
CA GLU A 902 -54.03 24.68 18.78
C GLU A 902 -55.27 25.55 18.52
N LEU A 903 -55.85 26.07 19.61
CA LEU A 903 -56.89 27.08 19.54
C LEU A 903 -56.71 28.13 20.63
N GLN A 904 -57.06 29.35 20.29
CA GLN A 904 -57.15 30.47 21.22
C GLN A 904 -58.61 30.89 21.36
N LEU A 905 -59.05 31.14 22.59
CA LEU A 905 -60.37 31.68 22.91
C LEU A 905 -60.25 33.15 23.27
N ILE A 906 -61.05 34.00 22.61
CA ILE A 906 -61.03 35.45 22.84
C ILE A 906 -62.46 35.91 23.17
N PRO A 907 -62.73 36.35 24.41
CA PRO A 907 -64.02 36.92 24.74
C PRO A 907 -64.20 38.27 24.02
N ILE A 908 -65.41 38.54 23.49
CA ILE A 908 -65.70 39.84 22.85
C ILE A 908 -65.92 40.95 23.88
N GLN A 909 -66.31 40.58 25.10
CA GLN A 909 -66.64 41.50 26.19
C GLN A 909 -65.67 41.30 27.34
N SER A 910 -65.14 42.39 27.90
CA SER A 910 -64.12 42.39 28.96
C SER A 910 -64.61 41.77 30.28
N GLU A 911 -65.93 41.73 30.46
CA GLU A 911 -66.62 41.19 31.64
C GLU A 911 -66.58 39.65 31.70
N VAL A 912 -66.16 38.99 30.61
CA VAL A 912 -66.01 37.54 30.53
C VAL A 912 -64.54 37.16 30.62
N THR A 913 -64.22 36.31 31.60
CA THR A 913 -62.88 35.75 31.78
C THR A 913 -62.87 34.28 31.37
N ILE A 914 -61.85 33.88 30.62
CA ILE A 914 -61.62 32.50 30.19
C ILE A 914 -60.35 32.02 30.89
N ASN A 915 -60.47 31.00 31.74
CA ASN A 915 -59.32 30.33 32.31
C ASN A 915 -59.00 29.09 31.47
N THR A 916 -57.78 29.04 30.91
CA THR A 916 -57.27 27.96 30.06
C THR A 916 -56.04 27.27 30.66
N GLU A 917 -55.67 27.57 31.91
CA GLU A 917 -54.37 27.20 32.50
C GLU A 917 -54.17 25.69 32.77
N SER A 918 -55.15 24.84 32.48
CA SER A 918 -55.07 23.38 32.71
C SER A 918 -55.72 22.48 31.65
N ASP A 919 -56.17 23.02 30.50
CA ASP A 919 -56.99 22.24 29.57
C ASP A 919 -56.20 21.71 28.36
N THR A 920 -55.92 20.42 28.37
CA THR A 920 -55.47 19.67 27.18
C THR A 920 -56.68 19.06 26.47
N PHE A 921 -56.62 18.90 25.15
CA PHE A 921 -57.59 18.07 24.44
C PHE A 921 -57.63 16.65 25.02
N GLN A 922 -58.81 16.20 25.46
CA GLN A 922 -59.08 14.82 25.87
C GLN A 922 -60.20 14.27 25.00
N ALA A 923 -59.91 13.17 24.30
CA ALA A 923 -60.84 12.54 23.37
C ALA A 923 -61.48 13.54 22.37
N GLY A 924 -60.67 14.48 21.84
CA GLY A 924 -61.13 15.48 20.88
C GLY A 924 -61.90 16.66 21.45
N ALA A 925 -62.01 16.78 22.78
CA ALA A 925 -62.67 17.91 23.44
C ALA A 925 -61.75 18.65 24.41
N ILE A 926 -61.88 19.97 24.47
CA ILE A 926 -61.30 20.84 25.50
C ILE A 926 -62.42 21.46 26.33
N GLN A 927 -62.16 21.74 27.62
CA GLN A 927 -63.20 22.16 28.58
C GLN A 927 -62.84 23.45 29.34
N PRO A 928 -62.65 24.59 28.64
CA PRO A 928 -62.40 25.89 29.27
C PRO A 928 -63.45 26.24 30.33
N ASN A 929 -62.97 26.78 31.44
CA ASN A 929 -63.84 27.42 32.42
C ASN A 929 -64.09 28.88 32.00
N ILE A 930 -65.36 29.20 31.78
CA ILE A 930 -65.78 30.52 31.28
C ILE A 930 -66.65 31.17 32.35
N THR A 931 -66.20 32.32 32.83
CA THR A 931 -66.83 33.04 33.94
C THR A 931 -67.22 34.45 33.52
N TYR A 932 -68.26 34.97 34.18
CA TYR A 932 -68.76 36.32 34.00
C TYR A 932 -68.84 36.99 35.38
N ASP A 933 -68.32 38.21 35.50
CA ASP A 933 -68.19 38.94 36.77
C ASP A 933 -69.52 39.52 37.30
N GLY A 934 -70.61 39.38 36.56
CA GLY A 934 -71.93 39.89 36.94
C GLY A 934 -72.04 41.42 36.85
N SER A 935 -71.07 42.14 36.28
CA SER A 935 -71.01 43.62 36.28
C SER A 935 -72.07 44.29 35.40
N LYS A 936 -72.62 43.59 34.40
CA LYS A 936 -73.69 44.06 33.50
C LYS A 936 -75.08 43.47 33.82
N GLY A 937 -75.26 42.76 34.93
CA GLY A 937 -76.55 42.14 35.28
C GLY A 937 -76.83 40.85 34.49
N TYR A 938 -77.95 40.18 34.78
CA TYR A 938 -78.36 38.90 34.19
C TYR A 938 -79.77 39.00 33.57
N PRO A 939 -80.08 38.27 32.48
CA PRO A 939 -79.18 37.42 31.70
C PRO A 939 -78.20 38.24 30.86
N PHE A 940 -76.92 37.85 30.83
CA PHE A 940 -75.90 38.49 29.99
C PHE A 940 -75.55 37.58 28.82
N SER A 941 -75.51 38.12 27.59
CA SER A 941 -75.29 37.34 26.39
C SER A 941 -74.12 37.88 25.59
N THR A 942 -73.18 37.03 25.19
CA THR A 942 -72.06 37.48 24.35
C THR A 942 -71.62 36.36 23.41
N ARG A 943 -70.57 36.64 22.65
CA ARG A 943 -69.89 35.66 21.80
C ARG A 943 -68.44 35.51 22.24
N ILE A 944 -67.92 34.32 22.04
CA ILE A 944 -66.50 34.00 22.22
C ILE A 944 -65.96 33.61 20.87
N LYS A 945 -64.85 34.24 20.47
CA LYS A 945 -64.14 33.88 19.24
C LYS A 945 -63.25 32.67 19.52
N ILE A 946 -63.32 31.68 18.64
CA ILE A 946 -62.42 30.53 18.57
C ILE A 946 -61.49 30.78 17.39
N VAL A 947 -60.19 30.91 17.67
CA VAL A 947 -59.13 31.11 16.69
C VAL A 947 -58.26 29.86 16.67
N PRO A 948 -58.59 28.84 15.85
CA PRO A 948 -57.76 27.66 15.72
C PRO A 948 -56.73 27.80 14.59
N ASP A 949 -55.83 26.83 14.48
CA ASP A 949 -55.02 26.67 13.27
C ASP A 949 -55.88 26.57 11.99
N SER A 950 -55.32 27.00 10.86
CA SER A 950 -56.07 27.21 9.60
C SER A 950 -56.81 25.97 9.09
N TRP A 951 -56.28 24.78 9.35
CA TRP A 951 -56.84 23.49 8.94
C TRP A 951 -58.01 23.01 9.80
N LEU A 952 -58.37 23.76 10.87
CA LEU A 952 -59.55 23.51 11.70
C LEU A 952 -60.62 24.62 11.55
N ILE A 953 -60.51 25.47 10.54
CA ILE A 953 -61.51 26.50 10.26
C ILE A 953 -62.48 26.00 9.19
N TYR A 954 -63.77 26.05 9.50
CA TYR A 954 -64.86 25.83 8.56
C TYR A 954 -65.92 26.92 8.73
N ASN A 955 -66.24 27.60 7.64
CA ASN A 955 -67.30 28.59 7.56
C ASN A 955 -67.93 28.55 6.16
N GLN A 956 -69.16 28.02 6.08
CA GLN A 956 -69.89 27.85 4.82
C GLN A 956 -70.16 29.15 4.04
N TYR A 957 -69.97 30.33 4.65
CA TYR A 957 -70.25 31.63 4.03
C TYR A 957 -69.00 32.49 3.80
N ASP A 958 -67.84 32.11 4.33
CA ASP A 958 -66.62 32.94 4.29
C ASP A 958 -65.36 32.12 4.08
N GLN A 959 -64.84 32.17 2.85
CA GLN A 959 -63.60 31.53 2.43
C GLN A 959 -62.35 32.11 3.13
N ASN A 960 -62.43 33.34 3.64
CA ASN A 960 -61.34 34.04 4.29
C ASN A 960 -61.43 34.00 5.82
N ALA A 961 -62.35 33.20 6.37
CA ALA A 961 -62.57 33.08 7.81
C ALA A 961 -61.25 32.78 8.55
N LYS A 962 -60.98 33.57 9.59
CA LYS A 962 -59.83 33.41 10.50
C LYS A 962 -60.22 32.88 11.88
N TYR A 963 -61.51 32.93 12.20
CA TYR A 963 -62.05 32.51 13.48
C TYR A 963 -63.51 32.12 13.29
N LYS A 964 -64.04 31.37 14.26
CA LYS A 964 -65.48 31.15 14.44
C LYS A 964 -65.92 31.79 15.74
N SER A 965 -67.22 31.95 15.95
CA SER A 965 -67.73 32.33 17.28
C SER A 965 -68.93 31.50 17.64
N PHE A 966 -69.08 31.21 18.92
CA PHE A 966 -70.28 30.61 19.50
C PHE A 966 -70.92 31.59 20.48
N PHE A 967 -72.22 31.41 20.69
CA PHE A 967 -72.97 32.24 21.61
C PHE A 967 -72.93 31.64 23.02
N ILE A 968 -72.78 32.51 24.02
CA ILE A 968 -72.84 32.15 25.42
C ILE A 968 -73.77 33.10 26.17
N GLU A 969 -74.64 32.52 27.00
CA GLU A 969 -75.59 33.25 27.83
C GLU A 969 -75.42 32.85 29.29
N PHE A 970 -75.21 33.84 30.15
CA PHE A 970 -75.05 33.69 31.59
C PHE A 970 -76.36 34.06 32.29
N TYR A 971 -76.80 33.23 33.23
CA TYR A 971 -77.98 33.49 34.06
C TYR A 971 -77.65 33.29 35.55
N ASN A 972 -78.42 33.96 36.41
CA ASN A 972 -78.19 33.95 37.84
C ASN A 972 -78.49 32.56 38.43
N SER A 973 -77.50 31.98 39.13
CA SER A 973 -77.56 30.67 39.79
C SER A 973 -78.67 30.55 40.85
N THR A 974 -79.14 31.67 41.41
CA THR A 974 -80.22 31.70 42.42
C THR A 974 -81.64 31.71 41.84
N THR A 975 -81.78 31.85 40.52
CA THR A 975 -83.08 31.78 39.82
C THR A 975 -83.07 30.59 38.87
N ASN A 976 -83.86 29.55 39.12
CA ASN A 976 -83.95 28.31 38.32
C ASN A 976 -84.41 28.56 36.86
N GLY A 977 -83.61 29.25 36.04
CA GLY A 977 -83.86 29.49 34.61
C GLY A 977 -85.02 30.45 34.28
N TRP A 978 -85.69 31.04 35.28
CA TRP A 978 -86.81 31.97 35.07
C TRP A 978 -86.50 33.35 35.66
N THR A 979 -85.91 34.24 34.87
CA THR A 979 -85.85 35.68 35.19
C THR A 979 -87.06 36.37 34.54
N GLY A 980 -88.23 36.27 35.17
CA GLY A 980 -89.48 36.83 34.64
C GLY A 980 -90.72 36.66 35.51
N LYS A 981 -90.59 36.44 36.83
CA LYS A 981 -91.76 36.38 37.72
C LYS A 981 -92.21 37.80 38.08
N GLY A 982 -93.08 38.38 37.25
CA GLY A 982 -93.90 39.52 37.66
C GLY A 982 -94.81 39.08 38.80
N TYR A 983 -94.53 39.50 40.03
CA TYR A 983 -95.51 39.44 41.10
C TYR A 983 -96.51 40.57 40.88
N ASN A 984 -97.80 40.21 40.86
CA ASN A 984 -98.97 41.10 40.82
C ASN A 984 -98.73 42.43 41.55
N ILE A 985 -98.61 43.55 40.82
CA ILE A 985 -99.60 44.63 40.65
C ILE A 985 -98.93 45.86 39.99
N GLY A 986 -99.61 46.44 39.00
CA GLY A 986 -99.60 47.85 38.56
C GLY A 986 -98.29 48.68 38.51
N LEU A 987 -98.07 49.28 37.32
CA LEU A 987 -97.16 50.40 36.99
C LEU A 987 -95.68 50.07 36.77
N HIS A 988 -95.28 50.12 35.49
CA HIS A 988 -93.89 50.29 35.07
C HIS A 988 -93.41 51.70 35.39
N VAL A 989 -92.43 51.81 36.29
CA VAL A 989 -91.36 52.81 36.21
C VAL A 989 -90.08 52.13 36.68
N ASP A 990 -89.02 52.29 35.89
CA ASP A 990 -87.65 51.82 36.07
C ASP A 990 -87.13 52.00 37.51
N GLU A 991 -87.01 50.92 38.28
CA GLU A 991 -86.24 50.91 39.52
C GLU A 991 -84.80 50.50 39.20
N ASN A 992 -83.92 51.50 39.07
CA ASN A 992 -82.52 51.49 39.49
C ASN A 992 -81.81 50.12 39.46
N SER A 993 -81.86 49.42 38.33
CA SER A 993 -80.88 48.38 38.07
C SER A 993 -79.58 49.08 37.70
N SER A 994 -78.65 49.18 38.66
CA SER A 994 -77.31 49.74 38.42
C SER A 994 -76.51 49.00 37.34
N LYS A 995 -77.03 47.87 36.85
CA LYS A 995 -76.41 47.01 35.85
C LYS A 995 -77.40 46.69 34.73
N VAL A 996 -77.09 47.05 33.49
CA VAL A 996 -77.97 46.83 32.32
C VAL A 996 -77.40 45.70 31.44
N PRO A 997 -78.11 44.57 31.29
CA PRO A 997 -77.66 43.51 30.39
C PRO A 997 -77.92 43.89 28.93
N ASN A 998 -77.18 43.28 28.01
CA ASN A 998 -77.29 43.56 26.57
C ASN A 998 -78.37 42.73 25.84
N LYS A 999 -79.19 41.97 26.57
CA LYS A 999 -80.35 41.25 26.04
C LYS A 999 -81.63 41.88 26.59
N ARG A 1000 -82.47 42.43 25.70
CA ARG A 1000 -83.85 42.78 26.08
C ARG A 1000 -84.63 41.48 26.29
N ILE A 1001 -85.36 41.41 27.41
CA ILE A 1001 -86.37 40.38 27.64
C ILE A 1001 -87.38 40.49 26.50
N ASN A 1002 -87.36 39.55 25.56
CA ASN A 1002 -88.49 39.35 24.66
C ASN A 1002 -89.57 38.66 25.48
N TRP A 1003 -90.67 39.38 25.71
CA TRP A 1003 -91.89 38.84 26.29
C TRP A 1003 -92.58 37.88 25.33
#